data_AF-A0A8J6JNN7-F1
#
_entry.id   AF-A0A8J6JNN7-F1
#
_cell.length_a   1.000
_cell.length_b   1.000
_cell.length_c   1.000
_cell.angle_alpha   90.00
_cell.angle_beta   90.00
_cell.angle_gamma   90.00
#
_symmetry.space_group_name_H-M   'P 1'
#
loop_
_entity.id
_entity.type
_entity.pdbx_description
1 polymer ?
#
loop_
_entity_poly.entity_id
_entity_poly.type
_entity_poly.pdbx_seq_one_letter_code
_entity_poly.pdbx_strand_id
1 'polypeptide(L)'
;VHCCERAEEKDCQAACKMILMSNKSENDIVEDLIKECKKYPLPQDPLWQCFLESSRSVQKGVTIAHQPSTGLDGAKLHCCSKANSSLCRDLCIKLYNTSWGNTQNWQDFDVSCEYNNMESQMLTCLADVREPCQLGCRNLTYCTNFNNRPTELFRSCNAQSDQGALNDMKLWEKGIIKMPIKNIPVLDIRKCHPEIWKAIACSLQIKPCHSKSRGSIICKTDCVEILRNCGDHSKFLEGETAESICEQLSSTDDTDDCIPLDTYLRSSPLDNVTEEVTHPCNPNPCPANHLCEVNRKECLHGEPCLPHVCTKGCKLGEASDFLVRQGDLIQVPSGKVGCYKICTCRQSGTLESCLEMNCIDQISCNVGGQHKTHGASFKVACNSCLCVAGKVQCSKRQCMNEFGSNSDQSMFTGLPCNCADKFVPVCGKNGRTYPSACIARCVGLLDHEFEFGECSSKDPCNPNPCHRNQRCVPKRQVCLTSFEKFQCLQYECVLRQWKCDHVREPVCDTDNAEHPNICTLYQRGKQLSYKGSCQPFCKSMEQVCGHNGETYTNVCSAYSDRVAVDYYGRCQDVGILSEHSFHSQCASIKCPAKAKEGCKAVIPPGACCPLCAGVLRILYDKEKLDRFAEATKKWPISILDILQKIRLHISVPQCDVFGYLSVESEIIVLVMPVDNQTKSIQVRITAYS
;
A
#
# COMPACT_ATOMS: atom_id res chain seq x y z
N VAL A 1 37.37 -4.41 31.89
CA VAL A 1 38.51 -5.34 32.14
C VAL A 1 38.27 -6.74 31.59
N HIS A 2 37.13 -7.41 31.83
CA HIS A 2 36.87 -8.78 31.34
C HIS A 2 36.98 -8.93 29.81
N CYS A 3 36.60 -7.90 29.05
CA CYS A 3 36.73 -7.90 27.59
C CYS A 3 38.17 -8.02 27.07
N CYS A 4 39.18 -7.56 27.82
CA CYS A 4 40.58 -7.69 27.43
C CYS A 4 41.01 -9.14 27.24
N GLU A 5 40.30 -10.11 27.84
CA GLU A 5 40.60 -11.53 27.71
C GLU A 5 40.17 -12.13 26.37
N ARG A 6 39.40 -11.38 25.57
CA ARG A 6 39.02 -11.75 24.21
C ARG A 6 40.00 -11.23 23.14
N ALA A 7 41.08 -10.56 23.54
CA ALA A 7 42.14 -10.17 22.61
C ALA A 7 42.94 -11.41 22.13
N GLU A 8 43.11 -11.56 20.82
CA GLU A 8 43.84 -12.69 20.22
C GLU A 8 45.34 -12.69 20.56
N GLU A 9 45.92 -11.50 20.77
CA GLU A 9 47.34 -11.32 21.05
C GLU A 9 47.58 -11.07 22.55
N LYS A 10 48.49 -11.84 23.16
CA LYS A 10 48.82 -11.74 24.60
C LYS A 10 49.36 -10.36 25.01
N ASP A 11 50.09 -9.71 24.11
CA ASP A 11 50.64 -8.37 24.33
C ASP A 11 49.52 -7.32 24.39
N CYS A 12 48.53 -7.42 23.50
CA CYS A 12 47.33 -6.59 23.51
C CYS A 12 46.45 -6.87 24.74
N GLN A 13 46.33 -8.13 25.17
CA GLN A 13 45.59 -8.49 26.39
C GLN A 13 46.18 -7.81 27.65
N ALA A 14 47.51 -7.80 27.78
CA ALA A 14 48.21 -7.15 28.90
C ALA A 14 48.12 -5.62 28.82
N ALA A 15 48.35 -5.05 27.64
CA ALA A 15 48.22 -3.60 27.41
C ALA A 15 46.78 -3.11 27.68
N CYS A 16 45.77 -3.82 27.19
CA CYS A 16 44.36 -3.52 27.42
C CYS A 16 44.00 -3.49 28.92
N LYS A 17 44.48 -4.47 29.70
CA LYS A 17 44.23 -4.50 31.15
C LYS A 17 44.87 -3.31 31.86
N MET A 18 46.08 -2.91 31.47
CA MET A 18 46.74 -1.72 32.04
C MET A 18 46.08 -0.40 31.62
N ILE A 19 45.73 -0.23 30.34
CA ILE A 19 45.11 0.99 29.81
C ILE A 19 43.73 1.23 30.44
N LEU A 20 42.92 0.17 30.61
CA LEU A 20 41.61 0.29 31.26
C LEU A 20 41.66 0.52 32.78
N MET A 21 42.82 0.34 33.40
CA MET A 21 43.04 0.70 34.81
C MET A 21 43.59 2.13 34.96
N SER A 22 43.81 2.83 33.84
CA SER A 22 44.25 4.23 33.85
C SER A 22 43.06 5.20 33.95
N ASN A 23 43.25 6.33 34.63
CA ASN A 23 42.19 7.33 34.87
C ASN A 23 42.08 8.32 33.69
N LYS A 24 41.96 7.80 32.45
CA LYS A 24 41.88 8.56 31.20
C LYS A 24 40.46 8.59 30.62
N SER A 25 40.18 9.49 29.68
CA SER A 25 38.86 9.56 29.02
C SER A 25 38.63 8.38 28.05
N GLU A 26 37.38 8.05 27.75
CA GLU A 26 37.03 6.89 26.89
C GLU A 26 37.66 6.99 25.49
N ASN A 27 37.75 8.19 24.91
CA ASN A 27 38.39 8.40 23.61
C ASN A 27 39.90 8.18 23.69
N ASP A 28 40.56 8.65 24.77
CA ASP A 28 42.00 8.43 24.98
C ASP A 28 42.32 6.96 25.22
N ILE A 29 41.43 6.25 25.91
CA ILE A 29 41.53 4.80 26.14
C ILE A 29 41.47 4.04 24.81
N VAL A 30 40.55 4.42 23.91
CA VAL A 30 40.40 3.79 22.59
C VAL A 30 41.61 4.06 21.70
N GLU A 31 42.12 5.29 21.67
CA GLU A 31 43.33 5.63 20.90
C GLU A 31 44.58 4.90 21.42
N ASP A 32 44.77 4.83 22.74
CA ASP A 32 45.87 4.07 23.35
C ASP A 32 45.75 2.56 23.07
N LEU A 33 44.54 2.01 23.07
CA LEU A 33 44.27 0.62 22.71
C LEU A 33 44.59 0.33 21.24
N ILE A 34 44.20 1.21 20.31
CA ILE A 34 44.51 1.07 18.88
C ILE A 34 46.01 1.11 18.65
N LYS A 35 46.70 1.99 19.37
CA LYS A 35 48.14 2.18 19.26
C LYS A 35 48.92 0.97 19.78
N GLU A 36 48.59 0.47 20.97
CA GLU A 36 49.30 -0.65 21.60
C GLU A 36 48.91 -2.02 21.01
N CYS A 37 47.64 -2.21 20.62
CA CYS A 37 47.18 -3.44 19.97
C CYS A 37 47.42 -3.45 18.45
N LYS A 38 47.91 -2.34 17.87
CA LYS A 38 48.22 -2.17 16.43
C LYS A 38 47.10 -2.61 15.47
N LYS A 39 45.84 -2.57 15.92
CA LYS A 39 44.64 -2.99 15.18
C LYS A 39 43.54 -1.94 15.35
N TYR A 40 42.92 -1.57 14.24
CA TYR A 40 41.75 -0.69 14.24
C TYR A 40 40.50 -1.45 14.71
N PRO A 41 39.56 -0.79 15.43
CA PRO A 41 38.40 -1.44 15.99
C PRO A 41 37.44 -1.88 14.87
N LEU A 42 37.38 -3.18 14.63
CA LEU A 42 36.44 -3.79 13.68
C LEU A 42 35.29 -4.44 14.45
N PRO A 43 34.03 -4.34 13.99
CA PRO A 43 32.86 -4.95 14.66
C PRO A 43 32.89 -6.48 14.74
N GLN A 44 33.89 -7.11 14.12
CA GLN A 44 34.09 -8.55 14.05
C GLN A 44 35.22 -9.02 14.98
N ASP A 45 35.97 -8.09 15.58
CA ASP A 45 37.07 -8.40 16.49
C ASP A 45 36.51 -8.78 17.87
N PRO A 46 36.86 -9.94 18.44
CA PRO A 46 36.27 -10.44 19.69
C PRO A 46 36.49 -9.51 20.90
N LEU A 47 37.60 -8.77 20.94
CA LEU A 47 37.89 -7.77 21.98
C LEU A 47 36.91 -6.61 21.88
N TRP A 48 36.76 -6.05 20.68
CA TRP A 48 35.91 -4.90 20.41
C TRP A 48 34.42 -5.24 20.44
N GLN A 49 34.03 -6.44 20.01
CA GLN A 49 32.66 -6.94 20.19
C GLN A 49 32.26 -6.96 21.67
N CYS A 50 33.16 -7.41 22.55
CA CYS A 50 32.86 -7.40 23.98
C CYS A 50 32.70 -5.98 24.55
N PHE A 51 33.53 -5.02 24.12
CA PHE A 51 33.36 -3.62 24.54
C PHE A 51 32.06 -3.02 24.02
N LEU A 52 31.69 -3.30 22.77
CA LEU A 52 30.42 -2.87 22.16
C LEU A 52 29.21 -3.55 22.83
N GLU A 53 29.35 -4.78 23.31
CA GLU A 53 28.31 -5.49 24.08
C GLU A 53 28.15 -4.91 25.49
N SER A 54 29.24 -4.48 26.13
CA SER A 54 29.23 -3.99 27.51
C SER A 54 28.86 -2.49 27.62
N SER A 55 29.19 -1.67 26.62
CA SER A 55 28.78 -0.26 26.54
C SER A 55 27.31 -0.07 26.17
N ARG A 56 26.64 -1.07 25.58
CA ARG A 56 25.20 -1.05 25.23
C ARG A 56 24.23 -0.97 26.42
N SER A 57 24.73 -1.01 27.66
CA SER A 57 23.91 -0.67 28.83
C SER A 57 23.57 0.82 28.92
N VAL A 58 24.22 1.69 28.14
CA VAL A 58 23.95 3.13 28.10
C VAL A 58 24.07 3.65 26.64
N GLN A 59 22.93 3.97 26.02
CA GLN A 59 22.74 4.70 24.74
C GLN A 59 22.73 3.94 23.38
N LYS A 60 21.84 4.45 22.51
CA LYS A 60 21.22 3.88 21.30
C LYS A 60 22.05 4.03 20.02
N GLY A 61 22.00 3.03 19.11
CA GLY A 61 22.06 3.21 17.64
C GLY A 61 22.89 2.21 16.81
N VAL A 62 22.21 1.43 15.93
CA VAL A 62 22.65 0.80 14.64
C VAL A 62 23.74 -0.31 14.68
N THR A 63 23.65 -1.54 14.12
CA THR A 63 22.63 -2.53 13.68
C THR A 63 23.38 -3.86 13.45
N ILE A 64 22.72 -5.01 13.65
CA ILE A 64 22.72 -6.30 12.89
C ILE A 64 22.33 -7.42 13.88
N ALA A 65 21.27 -8.17 13.52
CA ALA A 65 20.44 -9.03 14.35
C ALA A 65 19.62 -8.30 15.44
N HIS A 66 18.35 -8.01 15.14
CA HIS A 66 17.39 -7.56 16.14
C HIS A 66 17.13 -8.70 17.12
N GLN A 67 17.69 -8.61 18.34
CA GLN A 67 16.99 -9.19 19.47
C GLN A 67 15.61 -8.52 19.58
N PRO A 68 14.55 -9.28 19.89
CA PRO A 68 13.19 -8.74 19.98
C PRO A 68 13.14 -7.63 21.04
N SER A 69 12.67 -6.46 20.60
CA SER A 69 12.32 -5.36 21.48
C SER A 69 11.33 -5.82 22.54
N THR A 70 11.53 -5.40 23.78
CA THR A 70 10.62 -5.73 24.88
C THR A 70 9.27 -5.04 24.65
N GLY A 71 8.26 -5.79 24.23
CA GLY A 71 6.88 -5.29 24.10
C GLY A 71 6.11 -5.94 22.95
N LEU A 72 4.82 -5.60 22.84
CA LEU A 72 3.94 -6.05 21.77
C LEU A 72 4.30 -5.34 20.45
N ASP A 73 4.53 -6.08 19.36
CA ASP A 73 4.61 -5.52 18.00
C ASP A 73 3.37 -5.92 17.20
N GLY A 74 2.32 -5.11 17.31
CA GLY A 74 1.01 -5.36 16.70
C GLY A 74 1.06 -5.42 15.17
N ALA A 75 1.97 -4.69 14.54
CA ALA A 75 2.14 -4.70 13.09
C ALA A 75 2.73 -6.04 12.62
N LYS A 76 3.81 -6.52 13.26
CA LYS A 76 4.40 -7.83 12.94
C LYS A 76 3.48 -9.00 13.33
N LEU A 77 2.72 -8.87 14.41
CA LEU A 77 1.70 -9.87 14.77
C LEU A 77 0.60 -10.00 13.72
N HIS A 78 0.22 -8.91 13.06
CA HIS A 78 -0.72 -8.99 11.94
C HIS A 78 -0.16 -9.86 10.81
N CYS A 79 1.15 -9.75 10.54
CA CYS A 79 1.83 -10.58 9.53
C CYS A 79 1.91 -12.06 9.89
N CYS A 80 2.00 -12.42 11.17
CA CYS A 80 2.01 -13.83 11.58
C CYS A 80 0.77 -14.60 11.10
N SER A 81 -0.37 -13.93 10.96
CA SER A 81 -1.60 -14.57 10.47
C SER A 81 -1.52 -15.02 8.99
N LYS A 82 -0.55 -14.49 8.24
CA LYS A 82 -0.25 -14.84 6.84
C LYS A 82 0.66 -16.07 6.69
N ALA A 83 1.12 -16.65 7.80
CA ALA A 83 1.92 -17.87 7.78
C ALA A 83 1.12 -19.01 7.15
N ASN A 84 1.77 -19.80 6.30
CA ASN A 84 1.17 -20.96 5.66
C ASN A 84 1.10 -22.15 6.62
N SER A 85 2.18 -22.43 7.37
CA SER A 85 2.21 -23.47 8.39
C SER A 85 1.78 -22.95 9.77
N SER A 86 1.14 -23.83 10.56
CA SER A 86 0.83 -23.53 11.96
C SER A 86 2.08 -23.37 12.82
N LEU A 87 3.14 -24.14 12.54
CA LEU A 87 4.42 -24.04 13.24
C LEU A 87 5.01 -22.63 13.14
N CYS A 88 5.16 -22.10 11.92
CA CYS A 88 5.71 -20.76 11.72
C CYS A 88 4.78 -19.66 12.22
N ARG A 89 3.46 -19.87 12.13
CA ARG A 89 2.47 -18.98 12.74
C ARG A 89 2.70 -18.85 14.25
N ASP A 90 2.83 -19.97 14.95
CA ASP A 90 2.95 -20.01 16.41
C ASP A 90 4.30 -19.46 16.87
N LEU A 91 5.40 -19.80 16.17
CA LEU A 91 6.73 -19.23 16.44
C LEU A 91 6.73 -17.70 16.23
N CYS A 92 6.13 -17.21 15.14
CA CYS A 92 5.99 -15.79 14.86
C CYS A 92 5.18 -15.07 15.95
N ILE A 93 4.03 -15.62 16.35
CA ILE A 93 3.21 -15.03 17.40
C ILE A 93 3.98 -14.98 18.72
N LYS A 94 4.66 -16.08 19.10
CA LYS A 94 5.49 -16.11 20.31
C LYS A 94 6.59 -15.05 20.28
N LEU A 95 7.19 -14.80 19.11
CA LEU A 95 8.24 -13.80 18.96
C LEU A 95 7.76 -12.36 19.20
N TYR A 96 6.55 -12.01 18.73
CA TYR A 96 6.06 -10.63 18.73
C TYR A 96 4.95 -10.32 19.76
N ASN A 97 4.48 -11.32 20.51
CA ASN A 97 3.42 -11.16 21.52
C ASN A 97 3.96 -10.90 22.94
N THR A 98 5.18 -11.34 23.26
CA THR A 98 5.72 -11.27 24.63
C THR A 98 6.70 -10.13 24.84
N SER A 99 6.64 -9.49 26.01
CA SER A 99 7.60 -8.46 26.45
C SER A 99 9.05 -8.97 26.62
N TRP A 100 9.25 -10.29 26.59
CA TRP A 100 10.55 -10.95 26.47
C TRP A 100 10.49 -12.00 25.36
N GLY A 101 10.82 -11.62 24.13
CA GLY A 101 11.23 -12.64 23.17
C GLY A 101 12.56 -13.21 23.62
N ASN A 102 12.58 -14.47 24.08
CA ASN A 102 13.84 -15.14 24.38
C ASN A 102 14.67 -15.23 23.08
N THR A 103 15.99 -15.03 23.15
CA THR A 103 16.91 -15.23 22.00
C THR A 103 16.69 -16.60 21.33
N GLN A 104 16.30 -17.60 22.11
CA GLN A 104 15.91 -18.92 21.64
C GLN A 104 14.71 -18.90 20.68
N ASN A 105 13.66 -18.12 20.97
CA ASN A 105 12.47 -18.04 20.12
C ASN A 105 12.81 -17.44 18.73
N TRP A 106 13.78 -16.52 18.68
CA TRP A 106 14.26 -15.95 17.43
C TRP A 106 15.07 -16.98 16.63
N GLN A 107 15.98 -17.71 17.28
CA GLN A 107 16.75 -18.79 16.63
C GLN A 107 15.83 -19.89 16.06
N ASP A 108 14.82 -20.30 16.82
CA ASP A 108 13.85 -21.31 16.38
C ASP A 108 13.07 -20.82 15.14
N PHE A 109 12.69 -19.54 15.11
CA PHE A 109 12.01 -18.92 13.98
C PHE A 109 12.93 -18.75 12.75
N ASP A 110 14.15 -18.26 12.95
CA ASP A 110 15.15 -18.05 11.89
C ASP A 110 15.45 -19.38 11.16
N VAL A 111 15.74 -20.44 11.93
CA VAL A 111 16.04 -21.76 11.38
C VAL A 111 14.83 -22.40 10.69
N SER A 112 13.63 -22.28 11.28
CA SER A 112 12.47 -23.04 10.79
C SER A 112 11.65 -22.31 9.72
N CYS A 113 11.70 -20.98 9.69
CA CYS A 113 10.72 -20.16 8.98
C CYS A 113 11.35 -19.11 8.07
N GLU A 114 12.39 -18.38 8.50
CA GLU A 114 12.93 -17.23 7.78
C GLU A 114 13.36 -17.57 6.34
N TYR A 115 13.92 -18.77 6.14
CA TYR A 115 14.37 -19.25 4.83
C TYR A 115 13.37 -20.20 4.13
N ASN A 116 12.20 -20.49 4.73
CA ASN A 116 11.25 -21.44 4.15
C ASN A 116 10.36 -20.80 3.06
N ASN A 117 10.55 -21.20 1.79
CA ASN A 117 9.82 -20.65 0.64
C ASN A 117 8.28 -20.78 0.73
N MET A 118 7.77 -21.75 1.48
CA MET A 118 6.33 -21.89 1.70
C MET A 118 5.73 -20.79 2.58
N GLU A 119 6.55 -20.03 3.32
CA GLU A 119 6.15 -18.95 4.23
C GLU A 119 6.26 -17.55 3.59
N SER A 120 6.32 -17.49 2.26
CA SER A 120 6.57 -16.26 1.51
C SER A 120 5.63 -15.11 1.90
N GLN A 121 4.32 -15.36 2.02
CA GLN A 121 3.33 -14.32 2.35
C GLN A 121 3.57 -13.67 3.72
N MET A 122 3.91 -14.47 4.75
CA MET A 122 4.23 -13.95 6.08
C MET A 122 5.49 -13.10 6.04
N LEU A 123 6.53 -13.60 5.36
CA LEU A 123 7.84 -12.96 5.39
C LEU A 123 7.88 -11.70 4.54
N THR A 124 7.18 -11.67 3.41
CA THR A 124 6.95 -10.43 2.65
C THR A 124 6.26 -9.39 3.54
N CYS A 125 5.21 -9.77 4.26
CA CYS A 125 4.53 -8.85 5.18
C CYS A 125 5.48 -8.34 6.28
N LEU A 126 6.26 -9.23 6.91
CA LEU A 126 7.23 -8.84 7.94
C LEU A 126 8.31 -7.90 7.39
N ALA A 127 8.77 -8.13 6.16
CA ALA A 127 9.70 -7.24 5.45
C ALA A 127 9.05 -5.88 5.16
N ASP A 128 7.80 -5.83 4.71
CA ASP A 128 7.06 -4.59 4.44
C ASP A 128 6.81 -3.76 5.69
N VAL A 129 6.50 -4.40 6.81
CA VAL A 129 6.33 -3.72 8.10
C VAL A 129 7.66 -3.14 8.59
N ARG A 130 8.78 -3.82 8.31
CA ARG A 130 10.11 -3.39 8.73
C ARG A 130 10.68 -2.28 7.86
N GLU A 131 10.65 -2.48 6.54
CA GLU A 131 11.23 -1.61 5.52
C GLU A 131 10.27 -1.58 4.32
N PRO A 132 9.27 -0.68 4.32
CA PRO A 132 8.25 -0.65 3.27
C PRO A 132 8.86 -0.29 1.91
N CYS A 133 8.33 -0.89 0.86
CA CYS A 133 8.67 -0.54 -0.52
C CYS A 133 8.27 0.90 -0.85
N GLN A 134 9.22 1.68 -1.37
CA GLN A 134 9.01 3.06 -1.76
C GLN A 134 9.29 3.25 -3.26
N LEU A 135 8.48 4.09 -3.90
CA LEU A 135 8.66 4.42 -5.31
C LEU A 135 9.92 5.26 -5.52
N GLY A 136 10.70 4.87 -6.51
CA GLY A 136 11.84 5.62 -7.01
C GLY A 136 13.08 5.53 -6.13
N CYS A 137 14.22 5.79 -6.77
CA CYS A 137 15.48 5.97 -6.08
C CYS A 137 16.33 7.07 -6.75
N ARG A 138 17.05 7.84 -5.94
CA ARG A 138 17.83 9.02 -6.36
C ARG A 138 19.02 9.28 -5.44
N ASN A 139 19.98 10.03 -5.96
CA ASN A 139 21.16 10.54 -5.23
C ASN A 139 22.10 9.44 -4.69
N LEU A 140 22.10 8.24 -5.28
CA LEU A 140 23.11 7.23 -5.02
C LEU A 140 24.39 7.54 -5.80
N THR A 141 25.54 7.36 -5.16
CA THR A 141 26.87 7.67 -5.69
C THR A 141 27.63 6.43 -6.16
N TYR A 142 27.41 5.28 -5.53
CA TYR A 142 28.05 4.01 -5.89
C TYR A 142 27.13 3.16 -6.78
N CYS A 143 25.89 2.95 -6.34
CA CYS A 143 24.84 2.20 -7.01
C CYS A 143 24.06 3.06 -8.02
N THR A 144 24.78 3.78 -8.88
CA THR A 144 24.22 4.79 -9.80
C THR A 144 23.16 4.25 -10.76
N ASN A 145 23.24 2.99 -11.17
CA ASN A 145 22.28 2.36 -12.09
C ASN A 145 20.86 2.22 -11.50
N PHE A 146 20.71 2.39 -10.18
CA PHE A 146 19.43 2.36 -9.48
C PHE A 146 18.78 3.74 -9.39
N ASN A 147 19.54 4.81 -9.68
CA ASN A 147 18.97 6.16 -9.74
C ASN A 147 17.97 6.28 -10.90
N ASN A 148 17.06 7.24 -10.79
CA ASN A 148 16.20 7.71 -11.88
C ASN A 148 15.23 6.65 -12.42
N ARG A 149 14.76 5.76 -11.54
CA ARG A 149 13.77 4.71 -11.84
C ARG A 149 12.44 4.98 -11.10
N PRO A 150 11.65 5.99 -11.52
CA PRO A 150 10.51 6.49 -10.74
C PRO A 150 9.28 5.57 -10.69
N THR A 151 9.24 4.53 -11.53
CA THR A 151 8.16 3.52 -11.56
C THR A 151 8.52 2.23 -10.84
N GLU A 152 9.76 2.10 -10.35
CA GLU A 152 10.25 0.91 -9.64
C GLU A 152 10.21 1.14 -8.12
N LEU A 153 10.14 0.03 -7.37
CA LEU A 153 10.03 0.06 -5.90
C LEU A 153 11.33 -0.42 -5.25
N PHE A 154 11.76 0.29 -4.21
CA PHE A 154 12.97 0.00 -3.46
C PHE A 154 12.71 0.09 -1.95
N ARG A 155 13.30 -0.81 -1.15
CA ARG A 155 13.15 -0.79 0.31
C ARG A 155 14.16 0.13 1.00
N SER A 156 15.37 0.28 0.44
CA SER A 156 16.45 1.02 1.10
C SER A 156 17.23 1.90 0.14
N CYS A 157 16.56 2.91 -0.41
CA CYS A 157 17.20 3.95 -1.22
C CYS A 157 17.79 5.07 -0.32
N ASN A 158 18.99 4.87 0.22
CA ASN A 158 19.67 5.87 1.03
C ASN A 158 21.21 5.73 0.94
N ALA A 159 21.93 6.76 1.41
CA ALA A 159 23.39 6.80 1.38
C ALA A 159 24.05 5.67 2.22
N GLN A 160 23.39 5.19 3.27
CA GLN A 160 23.91 4.10 4.09
C GLN A 160 23.93 2.78 3.31
N SER A 161 22.85 2.45 2.60
CA SER A 161 22.80 1.28 1.72
C SER A 161 23.76 1.40 0.54
N ASP A 162 23.90 2.60 -0.03
CA ASP A 162 24.88 2.87 -1.10
C ASP A 162 26.32 2.55 -0.64
N GLN A 163 26.67 3.03 0.56
CA GLN A 163 27.96 2.74 1.18
C GLN A 163 28.09 1.27 1.61
N GLY A 164 26.99 0.65 2.04
CA GLY A 164 26.92 -0.78 2.37
C GLY A 164 27.33 -1.64 1.19
N ALA A 165 26.83 -1.33 -0.02
CA ALA A 165 27.16 -2.08 -1.24
C ALA A 165 28.65 -1.98 -1.59
N LEU A 166 29.26 -0.80 -1.41
CA LEU A 166 30.69 -0.61 -1.59
C LEU A 166 31.51 -1.44 -0.58
N ASN A 167 31.04 -1.55 0.66
CA ASN A 167 31.71 -2.33 1.69
C ASN A 167 31.60 -3.85 1.43
N ASP A 168 30.45 -4.31 0.95
CA ASP A 168 30.25 -5.72 0.56
C ASP A 168 31.20 -6.11 -0.56
N MET A 169 31.33 -5.28 -1.59
CA MET A 169 32.29 -5.49 -2.68
C MET A 169 33.72 -5.64 -2.15
N LYS A 170 34.17 -4.77 -1.23
CA LYS A 170 35.50 -4.88 -0.60
C LYS A 170 35.65 -6.16 0.23
N LEU A 171 34.59 -6.65 0.86
CA LEU A 171 34.63 -7.87 1.65
C LEU A 171 34.75 -9.10 0.75
N TRP A 172 34.01 -9.13 -0.35
CA TRP A 172 33.97 -10.25 -1.30
C TRP A 172 35.26 -10.40 -2.11
N GLU A 173 36.11 -9.37 -2.18
CA GLU A 173 37.49 -9.48 -2.69
C GLU A 173 38.32 -10.55 -1.97
N LYS A 174 37.92 -10.95 -0.75
CA LYS A 174 38.57 -12.04 0.01
C LYS A 174 38.26 -13.44 -0.56
N GLY A 175 37.39 -13.55 -1.58
CA GLY A 175 37.06 -14.80 -2.26
C GLY A 175 36.04 -15.69 -1.55
N ILE A 176 35.38 -15.18 -0.51
CA ILE A 176 34.30 -15.90 0.20
C ILE A 176 33.18 -14.91 0.52
N ILE A 177 31.97 -15.23 0.04
CA ILE A 177 30.73 -14.52 0.39
C ILE A 177 30.09 -15.25 1.56
N LYS A 178 29.98 -14.57 2.71
CA LYS A 178 29.36 -15.14 3.91
C LYS A 178 27.87 -14.80 3.94
N MET A 179 27.02 -15.81 3.82
CA MET A 179 25.57 -15.72 4.03
C MET A 179 25.20 -16.42 5.36
N PRO A 180 24.06 -16.07 6.00
CA PRO A 180 23.67 -16.64 7.29
C PRO A 180 23.64 -18.17 7.33
N ILE A 181 23.25 -18.80 6.21
CA ILE A 181 23.09 -20.26 6.09
C ILE A 181 24.20 -20.92 5.25
N LYS A 182 25.06 -20.16 4.56
CA LYS A 182 26.05 -20.72 3.62
C LYS A 182 27.21 -19.78 3.32
N ASN A 183 28.42 -20.33 3.21
CA ASN A 183 29.57 -19.61 2.66
C ASN A 183 29.73 -19.99 1.19
N ILE A 184 29.84 -19.01 0.31
CA ILE A 184 29.96 -19.22 -1.15
C ILE A 184 31.37 -18.80 -1.57
N PRO A 185 32.26 -19.76 -1.90
CA PRO A 185 33.58 -19.46 -2.45
C PRO A 185 33.46 -18.88 -3.87
N VAL A 186 34.16 -17.78 -4.14
CA VAL A 186 34.13 -17.11 -5.44
C VAL A 186 35.55 -16.80 -5.91
N LEU A 187 35.72 -16.75 -7.23
CA LEU A 187 36.95 -16.27 -7.87
C LEU A 187 37.12 -14.76 -7.61
N ASP A 188 38.27 -14.19 -7.99
CA ASP A 188 38.54 -12.75 -7.83
C ASP A 188 37.48 -11.92 -8.59
N ILE A 189 36.53 -11.38 -7.84
CA ILE A 189 35.36 -10.64 -8.35
C ILE A 189 35.74 -9.36 -9.10
N ARG A 190 36.96 -8.84 -8.90
CA ARG A 190 37.44 -7.68 -9.67
C ARG A 190 37.81 -8.02 -11.10
N LYS A 191 38.12 -9.30 -11.36
CA LYS A 191 38.48 -9.80 -12.69
C LYS A 191 37.31 -10.53 -13.34
N CYS A 192 36.57 -11.31 -12.56
CA CYS A 192 35.44 -12.08 -13.05
C CYS A 192 34.14 -11.29 -12.91
N HIS A 193 33.73 -10.63 -14.00
CA HIS A 193 32.47 -9.88 -14.09
C HIS A 193 32.23 -8.84 -12.97
N PRO A 194 33.11 -7.83 -12.82
CA PRO A 194 33.03 -6.84 -11.72
C PRO A 194 31.71 -6.06 -11.70
N GLU A 195 31.14 -5.73 -12.86
CA GLU A 195 29.87 -4.99 -12.95
C GLU A 195 28.68 -5.84 -12.46
N ILE A 196 28.71 -7.16 -12.65
CA ILE A 196 27.66 -8.06 -12.16
C ILE A 196 27.74 -8.14 -10.63
N TRP A 197 28.93 -8.32 -10.05
CA TRP A 197 29.09 -8.32 -8.60
C TRP A 197 28.69 -7.00 -7.96
N LYS A 198 29.00 -5.87 -8.61
CA LYS A 198 28.52 -4.55 -8.18
C LYS A 198 26.99 -4.49 -8.19
N ALA A 199 26.34 -4.96 -9.26
CA ALA A 199 24.88 -5.01 -9.32
C ALA A 199 24.25 -5.93 -8.26
N ILE A 200 24.90 -7.06 -7.94
CA ILE A 200 24.50 -7.95 -6.84
C ILE A 200 24.59 -7.22 -5.49
N ALA A 201 25.74 -6.61 -5.18
CA ALA A 201 25.93 -5.85 -3.94
C ALA A 201 24.90 -4.72 -3.79
N CYS A 202 24.68 -3.97 -4.87
CA CYS A 202 23.66 -2.92 -4.90
C CYS A 202 22.25 -3.48 -4.74
N SER A 203 21.90 -4.58 -5.40
CA SER A 203 20.57 -5.20 -5.28
C SER A 203 20.29 -5.69 -3.85
N LEU A 204 21.29 -6.27 -3.18
CA LEU A 204 21.16 -6.74 -1.79
C LEU A 204 21.02 -5.59 -0.78
N GLN A 205 21.63 -4.44 -1.04
CA GLN A 205 21.65 -3.30 -0.12
C GLN A 205 20.54 -2.27 -0.38
N ILE A 206 20.28 -1.94 -1.65
CA ILE A 206 19.20 -1.03 -2.08
C ILE A 206 17.85 -1.75 -2.03
N LYS A 207 17.86 -3.07 -2.20
CA LYS A 207 16.71 -3.96 -2.05
C LYS A 207 15.52 -3.55 -2.96
N PRO A 208 15.65 -3.72 -4.29
CA PRO A 208 14.47 -3.66 -5.15
C PRO A 208 13.41 -4.64 -4.67
N CYS A 209 12.15 -4.27 -4.84
CA CYS A 209 11.06 -5.09 -4.38
C CYS A 209 9.87 -5.05 -5.33
N HIS A 210 9.09 -6.12 -5.27
CA HIS A 210 7.82 -6.25 -5.99
C HIS A 210 6.69 -6.33 -4.97
N SER A 211 5.50 -5.90 -5.39
CA SER A 211 4.31 -5.87 -4.52
C SER A 211 3.76 -7.27 -4.18
N LYS A 212 4.21 -8.33 -4.86
CA LYS A 212 3.66 -9.69 -4.73
C LYS A 212 4.59 -10.69 -4.05
N SER A 213 5.88 -10.39 -3.88
CA SER A 213 6.88 -11.42 -3.58
C SER A 213 7.86 -11.04 -2.49
N ARG A 214 8.49 -12.09 -1.93
CA ARG A 214 9.54 -12.02 -0.91
C ARG A 214 10.66 -11.15 -1.47
N GLY A 215 10.89 -10.00 -0.84
CA GLY A 215 11.81 -8.99 -1.35
C GLY A 215 13.19 -9.51 -1.76
N SER A 216 13.76 -8.84 -2.75
CA SER A 216 15.19 -8.69 -3.01
C SER A 216 16.06 -9.92 -3.25
N ILE A 217 15.47 -11.04 -3.65
CA ILE A 217 16.22 -12.21 -4.11
C ILE A 217 16.47 -12.08 -5.62
N ILE A 218 17.68 -12.38 -6.07
CA ILE A 218 18.05 -12.37 -7.48
C ILE A 218 17.50 -13.62 -8.18
N CYS A 219 17.08 -13.53 -9.44
CA CYS A 219 16.55 -14.67 -10.19
C CYS A 219 17.53 -15.86 -10.25
N LYS A 220 16.99 -17.07 -10.26
CA LYS A 220 17.77 -18.32 -10.19
C LYS A 220 18.69 -18.45 -11.40
N THR A 221 18.25 -18.09 -12.60
CA THR A 221 19.07 -18.08 -13.82
C THR A 221 20.31 -17.22 -13.65
N ASP A 222 20.14 -16.01 -13.14
CA ASP A 222 21.22 -15.05 -12.93
C ASP A 222 22.21 -15.56 -11.87
N CYS A 223 21.69 -16.16 -10.79
CA CYS A 223 22.50 -16.82 -9.77
C CYS A 223 23.34 -17.97 -10.35
N VAL A 224 22.71 -18.86 -11.12
CA VAL A 224 23.40 -20.02 -11.71
C VAL A 224 24.45 -19.56 -12.71
N GLU A 225 24.14 -18.58 -13.54
CA GLU A 225 25.09 -18.03 -14.52
C GLU A 225 26.33 -17.44 -13.85
N ILE A 226 26.15 -16.60 -12.81
CA ILE A 226 27.30 -15.99 -12.13
C ILE A 226 28.13 -17.03 -11.37
N LEU A 227 27.53 -18.02 -10.71
CA LEU A 227 28.28 -19.06 -10.00
C LEU A 227 28.93 -20.08 -10.93
N ARG A 228 28.36 -20.35 -12.11
CA ARG A 228 29.03 -21.16 -13.13
C ARG A 228 30.32 -20.49 -13.63
N ASN A 229 30.27 -19.19 -13.87
CA ASN A 229 31.39 -18.46 -14.46
C ASN A 229 32.42 -17.96 -13.43
N CYS A 230 31.96 -17.53 -12.26
CA CYS A 230 32.79 -16.88 -11.23
C CYS A 230 32.79 -17.57 -9.86
N GLY A 231 32.10 -18.70 -9.71
CA GLY A 231 32.21 -19.54 -8.51
C GLY A 231 33.57 -20.26 -8.48
N ASP A 232 34.18 -20.35 -7.30
CA ASP A 232 35.41 -21.14 -7.14
C ASP A 232 35.03 -22.62 -6.94
N HIS A 233 34.72 -23.31 -8.05
CA HIS A 233 34.29 -24.71 -8.06
C HIS A 233 35.28 -25.66 -7.37
N SER A 234 36.55 -25.28 -7.24
CA SER A 234 37.56 -26.08 -6.53
C SER A 234 37.36 -26.10 -5.01
N LYS A 235 36.62 -25.13 -4.47
CA LYS A 235 36.34 -24.97 -3.04
C LYS A 235 34.89 -25.28 -2.67
N PHE A 236 34.07 -25.72 -3.63
CA PHE A 236 32.71 -26.18 -3.35
C PHE A 236 32.76 -27.49 -2.56
N LEU A 237 31.78 -27.70 -1.67
CA LEU A 237 31.71 -28.95 -0.90
C LEU A 237 31.39 -30.12 -1.85
N GLU A 238 31.77 -31.35 -1.46
CA GLU A 238 31.54 -32.53 -2.30
C GLU A 238 30.04 -32.68 -2.65
N GLY A 239 29.74 -32.72 -3.96
CA GLY A 239 28.37 -32.83 -4.48
C GLY A 239 27.63 -31.49 -4.64
N GLU A 240 28.24 -30.36 -4.28
CA GLU A 240 27.66 -29.04 -4.55
C GLU A 240 27.96 -28.56 -5.97
N THR A 241 26.92 -28.07 -6.64
CA THR A 241 27.02 -27.38 -7.92
C THR A 241 26.43 -25.98 -7.82
N ALA A 242 26.69 -25.13 -8.82
CA ALA A 242 26.07 -23.81 -8.90
C ALA A 242 24.54 -23.88 -8.80
N GLU A 243 23.92 -24.88 -9.41
CA GLU A 243 22.47 -25.12 -9.38
C GLU A 243 21.98 -25.48 -7.98
N SER A 244 22.68 -26.38 -7.28
CA SER A 244 22.32 -26.78 -5.91
C SER A 244 22.44 -25.62 -4.92
N ILE A 245 23.48 -24.79 -5.07
CA ILE A 245 23.65 -23.56 -4.27
C ILE A 245 22.52 -22.58 -4.58
N CYS A 246 22.24 -22.32 -5.85
CA CYS A 246 21.19 -21.38 -6.24
C CYS A 246 19.79 -21.87 -5.89
N GLU A 247 19.49 -23.17 -5.89
CA GLU A 247 18.19 -23.69 -5.44
C GLU A 247 17.84 -23.28 -4.00
N GLN A 248 18.87 -23.17 -3.14
CA GLN A 248 18.72 -22.75 -1.74
C GLN A 248 18.61 -21.23 -1.60
N LEU A 249 19.25 -20.46 -2.48
CA LEU A 249 19.32 -18.99 -2.41
C LEU A 249 18.20 -18.30 -3.21
N SER A 250 17.81 -18.90 -4.33
CA SER A 250 16.82 -18.42 -5.29
C SER A 250 16.14 -19.60 -5.99
N SER A 251 14.89 -19.85 -5.63
CA SER A 251 14.14 -21.00 -6.14
C SER A 251 13.26 -20.68 -7.35
N THR A 252 13.30 -19.46 -7.88
CA THR A 252 12.34 -19.01 -8.91
C THR A 252 12.99 -18.08 -9.94
N ASP A 253 12.46 -18.18 -11.16
CA ASP A 253 12.75 -17.30 -12.30
C ASP A 253 11.49 -16.53 -12.75
N ASP A 254 10.40 -16.64 -11.99
CA ASP A 254 9.24 -15.79 -12.22
C ASP A 254 9.64 -14.34 -11.90
N THR A 255 9.55 -13.47 -12.90
CA THR A 255 9.91 -12.04 -12.77
C THR A 255 9.03 -11.28 -11.78
N ASP A 256 7.87 -11.85 -11.40
CA ASP A 256 7.05 -11.30 -10.30
C ASP A 256 7.62 -11.68 -8.92
N ASP A 257 8.49 -12.70 -8.85
CA ASP A 257 9.02 -13.30 -7.62
C ASP A 257 10.54 -13.14 -7.39
N CYS A 258 11.28 -12.60 -8.35
CA CYS A 258 12.73 -12.38 -8.26
C CYS A 258 13.20 -11.09 -8.96
N ILE A 259 14.42 -10.64 -8.63
CA ILE A 259 15.07 -9.50 -9.28
C ILE A 259 15.92 -9.97 -10.47
N PRO A 260 15.59 -9.57 -11.72
CA PRO A 260 16.46 -9.77 -12.87
C PRO A 260 17.62 -8.77 -12.86
N LEU A 261 18.86 -9.24 -12.81
CA LEU A 261 20.06 -8.41 -12.70
C LEU A 261 20.30 -7.54 -13.92
N ASP A 262 19.98 -8.01 -15.14
CA ASP A 262 20.22 -7.24 -16.39
C ASP A 262 19.58 -5.85 -16.34
N THR A 263 18.44 -5.73 -15.65
CA THR A 263 17.74 -4.45 -15.41
C THR A 263 18.65 -3.41 -14.78
N TYR A 264 19.55 -3.81 -13.87
CA TYR A 264 20.42 -2.92 -13.08
C TYR A 264 21.88 -2.93 -13.52
N LEU A 265 22.23 -3.72 -14.55
CA LEU A 265 23.54 -3.63 -15.21
C LEU A 265 23.69 -2.36 -16.05
N ARG A 266 22.56 -1.73 -16.42
CA ARG A 266 22.52 -0.51 -17.24
C ARG A 266 21.86 0.64 -16.48
N SER A 267 22.21 1.88 -16.87
CA SER A 267 21.56 3.07 -16.32
C SER A 267 20.08 3.13 -16.71
N SER A 268 19.31 3.98 -16.03
CA SER A 268 17.87 4.08 -16.27
C SER A 268 17.58 4.56 -17.70
N PRO A 269 16.64 3.93 -18.42
CA PRO A 269 16.20 4.44 -19.73
C PRO A 269 15.50 5.81 -19.64
N LEU A 270 15.20 6.28 -18.42
CA LEU A 270 14.49 7.52 -18.13
C LEU A 270 15.39 8.60 -17.51
N ASP A 271 16.72 8.47 -17.57
CA ASP A 271 17.70 9.38 -16.93
C ASP A 271 17.47 10.89 -17.23
N ASN A 272 16.85 11.22 -18.37
CA ASN A 272 16.58 12.61 -18.79
C ASN A 272 15.15 13.14 -18.49
N VAL A 273 14.27 12.35 -17.85
CA VAL A 273 12.82 12.67 -17.69
C VAL A 273 12.41 12.87 -16.22
N THR A 274 13.38 13.02 -15.32
CA THR A 274 13.21 12.86 -13.86
C THR A 274 12.67 14.08 -13.11
N GLU A 275 12.64 15.26 -13.71
CA GLU A 275 12.08 16.47 -13.08
C GLU A 275 10.54 16.47 -13.02
N GLU A 276 9.88 15.41 -13.51
CA GLU A 276 8.44 15.40 -13.77
C GLU A 276 7.60 14.76 -12.66
N VAL A 277 8.25 14.16 -11.66
CA VAL A 277 7.62 13.34 -10.61
C VAL A 277 8.26 13.67 -9.28
N THR A 278 7.43 13.98 -8.29
CA THR A 278 7.91 14.35 -6.95
C THR A 278 7.50 13.29 -5.93
N HIS A 279 8.42 12.94 -5.04
CA HIS A 279 8.17 12.08 -3.89
C HIS A 279 8.47 12.87 -2.60
N PRO A 280 7.50 13.64 -2.08
CA PRO A 280 7.72 14.56 -0.96
C PRO A 280 8.14 13.87 0.34
N CYS A 281 7.81 12.59 0.47
CA CYS A 281 8.05 11.78 1.67
C CYS A 281 9.19 10.76 1.51
N ASN A 282 9.98 10.84 0.44
CA ASN A 282 11.14 9.98 0.22
C ASN A 282 12.39 10.80 -0.21
N PRO A 283 13.41 11.00 0.65
CA PRO A 283 13.49 10.49 2.02
C PRO A 283 12.46 11.18 2.94
N ASN A 284 12.08 10.52 4.04
CA ASN A 284 11.08 11.05 4.97
C ASN A 284 11.59 12.33 5.65
N PRO A 285 10.97 13.51 5.41
CA PRO A 285 11.39 14.78 6.00
C PRO A 285 10.87 14.99 7.43
N CYS A 286 9.97 14.13 7.91
CA CYS A 286 9.28 14.33 9.17
C CYS A 286 10.09 13.82 10.38
N PRO A 287 9.91 14.44 11.57
CA PRO A 287 10.51 13.95 12.81
C PRO A 287 10.05 12.53 13.17
N ALA A 288 10.78 11.88 14.08
CA ALA A 288 10.35 10.61 14.66
C ALA A 288 8.92 10.70 15.22
N ASN A 289 8.16 9.60 15.12
CA ASN A 289 6.75 9.48 15.52
C ASN A 289 5.75 10.34 14.72
N HIS A 290 6.17 10.92 13.59
CA HIS A 290 5.26 11.58 12.64
C HIS A 290 5.20 10.79 11.33
N LEU A 291 4.00 10.68 10.78
CA LEU A 291 3.80 10.22 9.41
C LEU A 291 4.01 11.38 8.46
N CYS A 292 4.71 11.12 7.35
CA CYS A 292 4.76 12.05 6.24
C CYS A 292 3.61 11.75 5.28
N GLU A 293 2.77 12.75 5.06
CA GLU A 293 1.65 12.71 4.11
C GLU A 293 1.92 13.72 2.98
N VAL A 294 1.51 13.40 1.76
CA VAL A 294 1.56 14.36 0.65
C VAL A 294 0.63 15.54 0.96
N ASN A 295 1.12 16.77 0.83
CA ASN A 295 0.29 17.95 1.03
C ASN A 295 -0.62 18.13 -0.19
N ARG A 296 -1.86 17.65 -0.06
CA ARG A 296 -2.92 17.79 -1.08
C ARG A 296 -3.85 18.96 -0.81
N LYS A 297 -3.50 19.86 0.12
CA LYS A 297 -4.26 21.08 0.41
C LYS A 297 -3.71 22.24 -0.40
N GLU A 298 -4.58 23.13 -0.83
CA GLU A 298 -4.17 24.37 -1.48
C GLU A 298 -3.43 25.26 -0.48
N CYS A 299 -2.27 25.75 -0.91
CA CYS A 299 -1.44 26.59 -0.08
C CYS A 299 -1.95 28.03 -0.06
N LEU A 300 -1.91 28.64 1.13
CA LEU A 300 -2.27 30.04 1.33
C LEU A 300 -1.25 30.95 0.64
N HIS A 301 -1.72 32.00 -0.04
CA HIS A 301 -0.85 33.04 -0.57
C HIS A 301 -0.02 33.67 0.57
N GLY A 302 1.32 33.53 0.51
CA GLY A 302 2.27 34.13 1.44
C GLY A 302 2.93 33.18 2.43
N GLU A 303 2.52 31.91 2.52
CA GLU A 303 3.21 30.89 3.32
C GLU A 303 4.03 29.94 2.45
N PRO A 304 5.17 29.42 2.94
CA PRO A 304 5.95 28.41 2.21
C PRO A 304 5.11 27.13 2.04
N CYS A 305 4.72 26.86 0.80
CA CYS A 305 3.95 25.69 0.42
C CYS A 305 4.83 24.44 0.43
N LEU A 306 4.92 23.77 1.58
CA LEU A 306 5.63 22.50 1.66
C LEU A 306 4.81 21.42 0.93
N PRO A 307 5.45 20.56 0.11
CA PRO A 307 4.78 19.49 -0.64
C PRO A 307 4.37 18.30 0.25
N HIS A 308 4.67 18.36 1.55
CA HIS A 308 4.34 17.33 2.54
C HIS A 308 3.77 17.96 3.83
N VAL A 309 3.07 17.14 4.61
CA VAL A 309 2.56 17.45 5.95
C VAL A 309 3.00 16.36 6.91
N CYS A 310 3.54 16.74 8.07
CA CYS A 310 3.89 15.82 9.13
C CYS A 310 2.74 15.70 10.12
N THR A 311 2.09 14.53 10.18
CA THR A 311 1.00 14.25 11.11
C THR A 311 1.47 13.36 12.25
N LYS A 312 1.03 13.62 13.47
CA LYS A 312 1.36 12.76 14.60
C LYS A 312 0.73 11.38 14.41
N GLY A 313 1.46 10.34 14.79
CA GLY A 313 0.97 8.96 14.76
C GLY A 313 1.06 8.27 16.11
N CYS A 314 0.37 7.14 16.22
CA CYS A 314 0.51 6.19 17.32
C CYS A 314 1.29 4.97 16.84
N LYS A 315 2.13 4.41 17.70
CA LYS A 315 2.77 3.12 17.44
C LYS A 315 1.77 1.97 17.60
N LEU A 316 1.87 0.94 16.76
CA LEU A 316 1.09 -0.29 16.89
C LEU A 316 1.64 -1.24 17.94
N GLY A 317 1.74 -0.76 19.18
CA GLY A 317 2.34 -1.47 20.31
C GLY A 317 3.70 -0.90 20.69
N GLU A 318 4.18 -1.26 21.88
CA GLU A 318 5.39 -0.69 22.51
C GLU A 318 6.65 -0.95 21.70
N ALA A 319 6.72 -2.12 21.06
CA ALA A 319 7.84 -2.61 20.27
C ALA A 319 7.73 -2.25 18.78
N SER A 320 6.61 -1.69 18.33
CA SER A 320 6.40 -1.40 16.91
C SER A 320 6.93 -0.03 16.51
N ASP A 321 7.60 0.03 15.36
CA ASP A 321 7.96 1.29 14.69
C ASP A 321 6.93 1.68 13.62
N PHE A 322 5.93 0.83 13.38
CA PHE A 322 4.84 1.12 12.47
C PHE A 322 3.88 2.14 13.11
N LEU A 323 3.71 3.27 12.41
CA LEU A 323 2.86 4.37 12.87
C LEU A 323 1.53 4.37 12.14
N VAL A 324 0.48 4.70 12.87
CA VAL A 324 -0.88 4.91 12.34
C VAL A 324 -1.35 6.31 12.66
N ARG A 325 -2.13 6.89 11.75
CA ARG A 325 -2.53 8.29 11.81
C ARG A 325 -3.40 8.58 13.03
N GLN A 326 -3.19 9.74 13.62
CA GLN A 326 -4.05 10.24 14.67
C GLN A 326 -5.52 10.35 14.23
N GLY A 327 -6.43 9.86 15.08
CA GLY A 327 -7.87 9.81 14.84
C GLY A 327 -8.34 8.56 14.09
N ASP A 328 -7.43 7.74 13.58
CA ASP A 328 -7.80 6.50 12.90
C ASP A 328 -8.24 5.43 13.90
N LEU A 329 -9.15 4.58 13.42
CA LEU A 329 -9.59 3.35 14.05
C LEU A 329 -8.81 2.20 13.44
N ILE A 330 -8.05 1.48 14.25
CA ILE A 330 -7.17 0.41 13.78
C ILE A 330 -7.56 -0.91 14.45
N GLN A 331 -7.60 -1.96 13.63
CA GLN A 331 -7.75 -3.32 14.09
C GLN A 331 -6.38 -3.86 14.55
N VAL A 332 -6.25 -4.22 15.82
CA VAL A 332 -5.04 -4.79 16.41
C VAL A 332 -5.31 -6.20 16.95
N PRO A 333 -4.37 -7.15 16.83
CA PRO A 333 -4.53 -8.50 17.40
C PRO A 333 -4.67 -8.46 18.94
N SER A 334 -5.55 -9.29 19.51
CA SER A 334 -5.79 -9.35 20.97
C SER A 334 -5.16 -10.57 21.66
N GLY A 335 -4.01 -11.03 21.18
CA GLY A 335 -3.21 -12.10 21.81
C GLY A 335 -3.71 -13.54 21.58
N LYS A 336 -4.97 -13.75 21.18
CA LYS A 336 -5.50 -15.03 20.68
C LYS A 336 -5.61 -15.02 19.16
N VAL A 337 -5.32 -16.15 18.53
CA VAL A 337 -5.40 -16.32 17.06
C VAL A 337 -6.83 -16.00 16.59
N GLY A 338 -6.95 -15.14 15.57
CA GLY A 338 -8.24 -14.75 15.01
C GLY A 338 -9.04 -13.75 15.85
N CYS A 339 -8.55 -13.34 17.03
CA CYS A 339 -9.20 -12.35 17.90
C CYS A 339 -8.57 -10.98 17.73
N TYR A 340 -9.40 -9.95 17.60
CA TYR A 340 -8.96 -8.59 17.33
C TYR A 340 -9.67 -7.59 18.23
N LYS A 341 -9.00 -6.46 18.46
CA LYS A 341 -9.56 -5.24 19.05
C LYS A 341 -9.56 -4.12 18.03
N ILE A 342 -10.52 -3.23 18.12
CA ILE A 342 -10.50 -1.96 17.38
C ILE A 342 -10.12 -0.88 18.37
N CYS A 343 -8.97 -0.24 18.17
CA CYS A 343 -8.47 0.85 19.00
C CYS A 343 -8.44 2.16 18.21
N THR A 344 -8.52 3.29 18.91
CA THR A 344 -8.42 4.63 18.31
C THR A 344 -7.06 5.24 18.63
N CYS A 345 -6.36 5.78 17.64
CA CYS A 345 -5.15 6.57 17.88
C CYS A 345 -5.51 7.97 18.40
N ARG A 346 -5.15 8.30 19.64
CA ARG A 346 -5.48 9.57 20.30
C ARG A 346 -4.36 10.61 20.23
N GLN A 347 -4.66 11.83 20.68
CA GLN A 347 -3.69 12.93 20.78
C GLN A 347 -2.47 12.61 21.66
N SER A 348 -2.61 11.67 22.60
CA SER A 348 -1.53 11.16 23.45
C SER A 348 -0.42 10.43 22.69
N GLY A 349 -0.63 10.07 21.41
CA GLY A 349 0.28 9.23 20.64
C GLY A 349 0.18 7.75 21.02
N THR A 350 -0.84 7.37 21.78
CA THR A 350 -1.11 5.98 22.17
C THR A 350 -2.46 5.49 21.64
N LEU A 351 -2.58 4.17 21.50
CA LEU A 351 -3.83 3.51 21.15
C LEU A 351 -4.72 3.42 22.39
N GLU A 352 -5.91 4.02 22.33
CA GLU A 352 -6.86 4.06 23.43
C GLU A 352 -8.26 3.67 22.95
N SER A 353 -9.23 3.58 23.88
CA SER A 353 -10.64 3.28 23.56
C SER A 353 -10.82 1.98 22.77
N CYS A 354 -10.10 0.92 23.17
CA CYS A 354 -10.12 -0.37 22.48
C CYS A 354 -11.42 -1.15 22.74
N LEU A 355 -12.06 -1.60 21.66
CA LEU A 355 -13.26 -2.44 21.70
C LEU A 355 -12.93 -3.85 21.20
N GLU A 356 -13.34 -4.88 21.95
CA GLU A 356 -13.17 -6.28 21.55
C GLU A 356 -14.08 -6.64 20.37
N MET A 357 -13.53 -7.36 19.40
CA MET A 357 -14.28 -7.96 18.29
C MET A 357 -14.41 -9.47 18.48
N ASN A 358 -15.52 -10.05 18.03
CA ASN A 358 -15.65 -11.51 18.03
C ASN A 358 -14.51 -12.15 17.25
N CYS A 359 -13.91 -13.18 17.86
CA CYS A 359 -12.88 -13.97 17.23
C CYS A 359 -13.40 -14.65 15.97
N ILE A 360 -12.54 -14.70 14.95
CA ILE A 360 -12.80 -15.35 13.69
C ILE A 360 -12.04 -16.67 13.69
N ASP A 361 -12.77 -17.78 13.64
CA ASP A 361 -12.16 -19.10 13.54
C ASP A 361 -11.47 -19.26 12.18
N GLN A 362 -10.26 -19.83 12.18
CA GLN A 362 -9.47 -20.05 10.96
C GLN A 362 -9.92 -21.31 10.22
N ILE A 363 -11.22 -21.41 9.94
CA ILE A 363 -11.84 -22.57 9.29
C ILE A 363 -11.58 -22.52 7.78
N SER A 364 -11.14 -23.64 7.23
CA SER A 364 -10.97 -23.84 5.79
C SER A 364 -12.32 -23.97 5.07
N CYS A 365 -12.41 -23.46 3.85
CA CYS A 365 -13.58 -23.58 3.00
C CYS A 365 -13.52 -24.87 2.18
N ASN A 366 -14.66 -25.50 1.92
CA ASN A 366 -14.76 -26.63 1.00
C ASN A 366 -15.37 -26.15 -0.33
N VAL A 367 -14.59 -26.23 -1.42
CA VAL A 367 -15.02 -25.77 -2.75
C VAL A 367 -14.75 -26.89 -3.75
N GLY A 368 -15.81 -27.48 -4.30
CA GLY A 368 -15.69 -28.54 -5.32
C GLY A 368 -14.89 -29.76 -4.85
N GLY A 369 -14.91 -30.09 -3.56
CA GLY A 369 -14.13 -31.19 -2.97
C GLY A 369 -12.69 -30.84 -2.61
N GLN A 370 -12.22 -29.61 -2.87
CA GLN A 370 -10.92 -29.12 -2.42
C GLN A 370 -11.06 -28.27 -1.16
N HIS A 371 -10.19 -28.53 -0.19
CA HIS A 371 -10.05 -27.67 0.99
C HIS A 371 -9.19 -26.44 0.67
N LYS A 372 -9.74 -25.24 0.87
CA LYS A 372 -9.04 -23.96 0.75
C LYS A 372 -8.84 -23.38 2.14
N THR A 373 -7.60 -23.04 2.49
CA THR A 373 -7.27 -22.47 3.80
C THR A 373 -7.89 -21.09 3.98
N HIS A 374 -8.12 -20.69 5.23
CA HIS A 374 -8.57 -19.33 5.54
C HIS A 374 -7.60 -18.29 4.98
N GLY A 375 -8.14 -17.27 4.29
CA GLY A 375 -7.37 -16.22 3.63
C GLY A 375 -6.93 -16.55 2.20
N ALA A 376 -7.12 -17.79 1.73
CA ALA A 376 -6.76 -18.18 0.38
C ALA A 376 -7.65 -17.49 -0.67
N SER A 377 -7.02 -16.84 -1.64
CA SER A 377 -7.66 -16.33 -2.85
C SER A 377 -7.60 -17.37 -3.97
N PHE A 378 -8.69 -17.57 -4.70
CA PHE A 378 -8.78 -18.51 -5.82
C PHE A 378 -9.81 -18.03 -6.85
N LYS A 379 -9.81 -18.61 -8.05
CA LYS A 379 -10.81 -18.32 -9.08
C LYS A 379 -11.83 -19.45 -9.20
N VAL A 380 -13.09 -19.09 -9.40
CA VAL A 380 -14.18 -20.01 -9.77
C VAL A 380 -14.80 -19.47 -11.05
N ALA A 381 -14.54 -20.14 -12.18
CA ALA A 381 -14.76 -19.58 -13.51
C ALA A 381 -14.08 -18.20 -13.64
N CYS A 382 -14.80 -17.17 -14.06
CA CYS A 382 -14.32 -15.79 -14.15
C CYS A 382 -14.36 -15.02 -12.81
N ASN A 383 -14.90 -15.61 -11.74
CA ASN A 383 -15.07 -14.96 -10.46
C ASN A 383 -13.85 -15.12 -9.54
N SER A 384 -13.41 -14.02 -8.95
CA SER A 384 -12.36 -14.01 -7.93
C SER A 384 -12.99 -14.24 -6.55
N CYS A 385 -12.49 -15.23 -5.81
CA CYS A 385 -13.03 -15.69 -4.55
C CYS A 385 -11.99 -15.67 -3.42
N LEU A 386 -12.47 -15.51 -2.19
CA LEU A 386 -11.69 -15.51 -0.96
C LEU A 386 -12.35 -16.44 0.08
N CYS A 387 -11.55 -17.27 0.74
CA CYS A 387 -12.02 -18.08 1.87
C CYS A 387 -11.93 -17.31 3.20
N VAL A 388 -13.04 -17.11 3.88
CA VAL A 388 -13.12 -16.38 5.16
C VAL A 388 -13.91 -17.20 6.17
N ALA A 389 -13.23 -17.79 7.16
CA ALA A 389 -13.84 -18.59 8.23
C ALA A 389 -14.86 -19.63 7.74
N GLY A 390 -14.45 -20.46 6.78
CA GLY A 390 -15.31 -21.48 6.16
C GLY A 390 -16.33 -20.94 5.14
N LYS A 391 -16.55 -19.63 5.04
CA LYS A 391 -17.41 -19.00 4.03
C LYS A 391 -16.61 -18.58 2.82
N VAL A 392 -17.13 -18.87 1.62
CA VAL A 392 -16.54 -18.42 0.36
C VAL A 392 -17.20 -17.12 -0.07
N GLN A 393 -16.39 -16.09 -0.28
CA GLN A 393 -16.85 -14.79 -0.78
C GLN A 393 -16.26 -14.55 -2.17
N CYS A 394 -17.12 -14.44 -3.18
CA CYS A 394 -16.72 -14.24 -4.57
C CYS A 394 -17.24 -12.93 -5.15
N SER A 395 -16.57 -12.42 -6.18
CA SER A 395 -17.20 -11.52 -7.14
C SER A 395 -18.44 -12.19 -7.74
N LYS A 396 -19.44 -11.39 -8.11
CA LYS A 396 -20.73 -11.87 -8.64
C LYS A 396 -20.86 -11.59 -10.12
N ARG A 397 -19.79 -11.86 -10.88
CA ARG A 397 -19.76 -11.67 -12.32
C ARG A 397 -20.47 -12.84 -12.98
N GLN A 398 -21.27 -12.52 -13.99
CA GLN A 398 -21.84 -13.56 -14.83
C GLN A 398 -20.77 -14.03 -15.81
N CYS A 399 -20.33 -15.28 -15.66
CA CYS A 399 -19.30 -15.85 -16.52
C CYS A 399 -19.93 -16.45 -17.77
N MET A 400 -19.34 -16.16 -18.92
CA MET A 400 -19.70 -16.80 -20.18
C MET A 400 -19.23 -18.26 -20.16
N ASN A 401 -20.10 -19.20 -20.51
CA ASN A 401 -19.70 -20.60 -20.65
C ASN A 401 -19.01 -20.78 -22.01
N GLU A 402 -17.70 -21.08 -22.01
CA GLU A 402 -16.93 -21.34 -23.24
C GLU A 402 -17.41 -22.57 -24.03
N PHE A 403 -18.18 -23.46 -23.37
CA PHE A 403 -18.82 -24.64 -23.98
C PHE A 403 -20.33 -24.48 -24.19
N GLY A 404 -20.89 -23.27 -24.02
CA GLY A 404 -22.30 -22.98 -24.25
C GLY A 404 -22.68 -23.04 -25.73
N SER A 405 -23.93 -23.36 -26.04
CA SER A 405 -24.43 -23.35 -27.42
C SER A 405 -24.45 -21.91 -27.99
N ASN A 406 -24.53 -21.76 -29.32
CA ASN A 406 -24.69 -20.45 -29.97
C ASN A 406 -25.91 -19.65 -29.44
N SER A 407 -26.92 -20.31 -28.87
CA SER A 407 -28.07 -19.63 -28.23
C SER A 407 -27.75 -19.10 -26.84
N ASP A 408 -26.85 -19.74 -26.09
CA ASP A 408 -26.43 -19.25 -24.76
C ASP A 408 -25.52 -18.02 -24.89
N GLN A 409 -24.73 -17.97 -25.97
CA GLN A 409 -23.91 -16.80 -26.31
C GLN A 409 -24.76 -15.58 -26.72
N SER A 410 -25.92 -15.79 -27.34
CA SER A 410 -26.81 -14.68 -27.74
C SER A 410 -27.66 -14.12 -26.60
N MET A 411 -27.81 -14.85 -25.48
CA MET A 411 -28.50 -14.39 -24.27
C MET A 411 -27.59 -13.67 -23.27
N PHE A 412 -26.28 -13.70 -23.47
CA PHE A 412 -25.31 -13.07 -22.58
C PHE A 412 -25.24 -11.57 -22.85
N THR A 413 -25.76 -10.77 -21.92
CA THR A 413 -25.74 -9.30 -22.06
C THR A 413 -24.48 -8.66 -21.49
N GLY A 414 -23.64 -9.41 -20.78
CA GLY A 414 -22.46 -8.86 -20.08
C GLY A 414 -22.80 -7.97 -18.87
N LEU A 415 -24.08 -7.87 -18.50
CA LEU A 415 -24.57 -7.18 -17.31
C LEU A 415 -25.07 -8.19 -16.26
N PRO A 416 -25.09 -7.80 -14.97
CA PRO A 416 -25.59 -8.67 -13.90
C PRO A 416 -27.00 -9.22 -14.19
N CYS A 417 -27.20 -10.52 -13.94
CA CYS A 417 -28.46 -11.24 -14.17
C CYS A 417 -29.00 -11.18 -15.61
N ASN A 418 -28.13 -11.05 -16.62
CA ASN A 418 -28.50 -10.85 -18.02
C ASN A 418 -29.50 -9.69 -18.24
N CYS A 419 -29.42 -8.64 -17.42
CA CYS A 419 -30.24 -7.46 -17.63
C CYS A 419 -29.93 -6.82 -18.99
N ALA A 420 -30.94 -6.23 -19.62
CA ALA A 420 -30.74 -5.44 -20.84
C ALA A 420 -29.88 -4.19 -20.56
N ASP A 421 -29.17 -3.73 -21.57
CA ASP A 421 -28.30 -2.54 -21.60
C ASP A 421 -29.05 -1.20 -21.64
N LYS A 422 -30.38 -1.22 -21.56
CA LYS A 422 -31.20 0.00 -21.55
C LYS A 422 -30.99 0.80 -20.27
N PHE A 423 -30.47 2.02 -20.42
CA PHE A 423 -30.28 2.97 -19.33
C PHE A 423 -31.60 3.65 -18.93
N VAL A 424 -32.23 3.13 -17.88
CA VAL A 424 -33.44 3.69 -17.25
C VAL A 424 -33.18 3.76 -15.75
N PRO A 425 -32.49 4.82 -15.27
CA PRO A 425 -31.88 4.80 -13.97
C PRO A 425 -32.89 4.78 -12.83
N VAL A 426 -32.48 4.16 -11.72
CA VAL A 426 -33.21 4.19 -10.45
C VAL A 426 -32.27 4.59 -9.32
N CYS A 427 -32.77 5.37 -8.36
CA CYS A 427 -32.04 5.78 -7.18
C CYS A 427 -32.37 4.82 -6.03
N GLY A 428 -31.35 4.14 -5.51
CA GLY A 428 -31.49 3.27 -4.33
C GLY A 428 -31.42 4.04 -3.01
N LYS A 429 -32.05 3.50 -1.96
CA LYS A 429 -32.00 4.05 -0.59
C LYS A 429 -30.59 4.11 0.00
N ASN A 430 -29.62 3.39 -0.56
CA ASN A 430 -28.21 3.49 -0.24
C ASN A 430 -27.50 4.71 -0.89
N GLY A 431 -28.23 5.57 -1.60
CA GLY A 431 -27.71 6.77 -2.26
C GLY A 431 -26.99 6.51 -3.58
N ARG A 432 -27.13 5.31 -4.15
CA ARG A 432 -26.53 4.93 -5.43
C ARG A 432 -27.55 4.95 -6.57
N THR A 433 -27.16 5.51 -7.72
CA THR A 433 -27.86 5.28 -8.98
C THR A 433 -27.49 3.93 -9.59
N TYR A 434 -28.53 3.20 -9.97
CA TYR A 434 -28.43 1.95 -10.72
C TYR A 434 -28.88 2.21 -12.17
N PRO A 435 -28.19 1.66 -13.18
CA PRO A 435 -28.54 1.89 -14.59
C PRO A 435 -29.95 1.40 -14.97
N SER A 436 -30.49 0.42 -14.24
CA SER A 436 -31.86 -0.06 -14.43
C SER A 436 -32.43 -0.69 -13.15
N ALA A 437 -33.76 -0.75 -13.06
CA ALA A 437 -34.46 -1.48 -12.00
C ALA A 437 -34.11 -2.98 -11.99
N CYS A 438 -33.83 -3.57 -13.15
CA CYS A 438 -33.37 -4.96 -13.27
C CYS A 438 -32.04 -5.18 -12.51
N ILE A 439 -31.07 -4.29 -12.73
CA ILE A 439 -29.75 -4.36 -12.07
C ILE A 439 -29.90 -4.11 -10.57
N ALA A 440 -30.73 -3.14 -10.15
CA ALA A 440 -31.00 -2.88 -8.74
C ALA A 440 -31.52 -4.15 -8.02
N ARG A 441 -32.51 -4.85 -8.61
CA ARG A 441 -33.00 -6.13 -8.08
C ARG A 441 -31.95 -7.23 -8.09
N CYS A 442 -31.17 -7.32 -9.16
CA CYS A 442 -30.13 -8.32 -9.32
C CYS A 442 -29.10 -8.27 -8.18
N VAL A 443 -28.72 -7.06 -7.75
CA VAL A 443 -27.77 -6.89 -6.65
C VAL A 443 -28.42 -6.94 -5.25
N GLY A 444 -29.72 -7.22 -5.19
CA GLY A 444 -30.45 -7.52 -3.95
C GLY A 444 -31.31 -6.40 -3.38
N LEU A 445 -31.61 -5.33 -4.13
CA LEU A 445 -32.59 -4.33 -3.68
C LEU A 445 -34.03 -4.81 -3.96
N LEU A 446 -34.92 -4.53 -3.02
CA LEU A 446 -36.36 -4.73 -3.17
C LEU A 446 -37.01 -3.52 -3.86
N ASP A 447 -38.19 -3.70 -4.47
CA ASP A 447 -38.88 -2.63 -5.23
C ASP A 447 -39.19 -1.37 -4.39
N HIS A 448 -39.34 -1.52 -3.07
CA HIS A 448 -39.58 -0.39 -2.16
C HIS A 448 -38.28 0.29 -1.68
N GLU A 449 -37.12 -0.22 -2.08
CA GLU A 449 -35.80 0.29 -1.73
C GLU A 449 -35.16 1.13 -2.84
N PHE A 450 -35.86 1.34 -3.95
CA PHE A 450 -35.44 2.24 -5.00
C PHE A 450 -36.63 2.96 -5.64
N GLU A 451 -36.33 4.01 -6.38
CA GLU A 451 -37.32 4.82 -7.10
C GLU A 451 -36.74 5.32 -8.42
N PHE A 452 -37.57 5.50 -9.44
CA PHE A 452 -37.12 5.92 -10.78
C PHE A 452 -36.41 7.28 -10.78
N GLY A 453 -35.44 7.43 -11.68
CA GLY A 453 -34.58 8.61 -11.82
C GLY A 453 -33.23 8.45 -11.10
N GLU A 454 -32.26 9.27 -11.50
CA GLU A 454 -30.93 9.35 -10.90
C GLU A 454 -30.99 9.98 -9.49
N CYS A 455 -30.10 9.59 -8.57
CA CYS A 455 -30.05 10.17 -7.23
C CYS A 455 -29.65 11.65 -7.24
N SER A 456 -28.80 12.08 -8.19
CA SER A 456 -28.46 13.50 -8.41
C SER A 456 -29.68 14.36 -8.75
N SER A 457 -30.67 13.80 -9.47
CA SER A 457 -31.90 14.51 -9.87
C SER A 457 -32.87 14.77 -8.71
N LYS A 458 -32.64 14.13 -7.55
CA LYS A 458 -33.50 14.24 -6.37
C LYS A 458 -32.90 15.21 -5.37
N ASP A 459 -33.71 16.13 -4.90
CA ASP A 459 -33.31 17.08 -3.86
C ASP A 459 -33.62 16.48 -2.48
N PRO A 460 -32.61 16.05 -1.70
CA PRO A 460 -32.83 15.49 -0.38
C PRO A 460 -33.36 16.52 0.63
N CYS A 461 -33.35 17.81 0.29
CA CYS A 461 -33.87 18.90 1.09
C CYS A 461 -35.27 19.35 0.68
N ASN A 462 -35.97 18.63 -0.21
CA ASN A 462 -37.33 18.94 -0.62
C ASN A 462 -38.27 17.70 -0.54
N PRO A 463 -39.27 17.70 0.36
CA PRO A 463 -39.57 18.72 1.36
C PRO A 463 -38.48 18.81 2.44
N ASN A 464 -38.30 19.98 3.04
CA ASN A 464 -37.22 20.22 4.01
C ASN A 464 -37.35 19.28 5.23
N PRO A 465 -36.40 18.34 5.44
CA PRO A 465 -36.47 17.37 6.53
C PRO A 465 -36.01 17.97 7.88
N CYS A 466 -35.39 19.15 7.88
CA CYS A 466 -34.81 19.76 9.07
C CYS A 466 -35.80 20.63 9.85
N HIS A 467 -35.54 20.81 11.15
CA HIS A 467 -36.34 21.70 12.00
C HIS A 467 -36.26 23.17 11.56
N ARG A 468 -37.22 24.00 12.00
CA ARG A 468 -37.33 25.43 11.60
C ARG A 468 -36.09 26.27 11.91
N ASN A 469 -35.35 25.94 12.96
CA ASN A 469 -34.09 26.60 13.37
C ASN A 469 -32.85 26.06 12.64
N GLN A 470 -33.02 25.06 11.77
CA GLN A 470 -31.98 24.42 11.00
C GLN A 470 -32.16 24.71 9.51
N ARG A 471 -31.08 24.55 8.75
CA ARG A 471 -31.03 24.56 7.30
C ARG A 471 -30.62 23.16 6.86
N CYS A 472 -31.32 22.62 5.87
CA CYS A 472 -30.92 21.40 5.19
C CYS A 472 -29.81 21.70 4.19
N VAL A 473 -28.75 20.91 4.22
CA VAL A 473 -27.63 20.95 3.28
C VAL A 473 -27.53 19.57 2.63
N PRO A 474 -27.58 19.47 1.29
CA PRO A 474 -27.36 18.20 0.61
C PRO A 474 -25.98 17.62 0.93
N LYS A 475 -25.96 16.33 1.28
CA LYS A 475 -24.76 15.54 1.58
C LYS A 475 -24.90 14.19 0.90
N ARG A 476 -24.73 14.20 -0.43
CA ARG A 476 -24.85 12.98 -1.24
C ARG A 476 -23.74 12.00 -0.88
N GLN A 477 -24.11 10.74 -0.68
CA GLN A 477 -23.18 9.68 -0.32
C GLN A 477 -23.73 8.30 -0.67
N VAL A 478 -22.84 7.40 -1.09
CA VAL A 478 -23.16 5.99 -1.33
C VAL A 478 -22.75 5.19 -0.10
N CYS A 479 -23.71 4.68 0.65
CA CYS A 479 -23.46 3.86 1.85
C CYS A 479 -23.24 2.39 1.50
N LEU A 480 -22.24 1.78 2.13
CA LEU A 480 -21.89 0.36 2.01
C LEU A 480 -22.56 -0.51 3.07
N THR A 481 -22.90 0.08 4.21
CA THR A 481 -23.57 -0.58 5.33
C THR A 481 -25.06 -0.80 5.04
N SER A 482 -25.68 -1.72 5.77
CA SER A 482 -27.11 -2.05 5.63
C SER A 482 -28.00 -0.85 5.98
N PHE A 483 -28.83 -0.45 5.01
CA PHE A 483 -29.74 0.69 5.16
C PHE A 483 -30.70 0.54 6.34
N GLU A 484 -31.26 -0.65 6.56
CA GLU A 484 -32.22 -0.91 7.65
C GLU A 484 -31.65 -0.63 9.05
N LYS A 485 -30.33 -0.82 9.22
CA LYS A 485 -29.64 -0.65 10.50
C LYS A 485 -29.12 0.77 10.75
N PHE A 486 -28.56 1.39 9.72
CA PHE A 486 -27.79 2.65 9.87
C PHE A 486 -28.42 3.85 9.16
N GLN A 487 -29.42 3.61 8.31
CA GLN A 487 -29.92 4.58 7.33
C GLN A 487 -28.79 5.08 6.40
N CYS A 488 -29.14 5.88 5.39
CA CYS A 488 -28.16 6.51 4.51
C CYS A 488 -28.62 7.94 4.18
N LEU A 489 -28.50 8.82 5.17
CA LEU A 489 -28.98 10.21 5.06
C LEU A 489 -28.24 10.94 3.94
N GLN A 490 -28.97 11.47 2.97
CA GLN A 490 -28.44 12.23 1.84
C GLN A 490 -28.36 13.75 2.11
N TYR A 491 -28.57 14.15 3.37
CA TYR A 491 -28.55 15.53 3.82
C TYR A 491 -27.99 15.63 5.23
N GLU A 492 -27.62 16.84 5.62
CA GLU A 492 -27.30 17.20 7.00
C GLU A 492 -28.08 18.46 7.42
N CYS A 493 -28.51 18.51 8.67
CA CYS A 493 -29.22 19.64 9.24
C CYS A 493 -28.26 20.51 10.05
N VAL A 494 -27.93 21.69 9.52
CA VAL A 494 -27.02 22.65 10.14
C VAL A 494 -27.80 23.78 10.82
N LEU A 495 -27.32 24.30 11.96
CA LEU A 495 -27.98 25.42 12.64
C LEU A 495 -27.94 26.70 11.80
N ARG A 496 -29.03 27.47 11.77
CA ARG A 496 -29.09 28.74 11.00
C ARG A 496 -28.22 29.86 11.59
N GLN A 497 -27.97 29.84 12.90
CA GLN A 497 -27.20 30.86 13.62
C GLN A 497 -25.69 30.56 13.64
N TRP A 498 -25.18 29.90 12.59
CA TRP A 498 -23.79 29.44 12.54
C TRP A 498 -22.85 30.64 12.37
N LYS A 499 -21.97 30.90 13.35
CA LYS A 499 -20.75 31.69 13.12
C LYS A 499 -19.81 30.80 12.33
N CYS A 500 -19.70 31.01 11.01
CA CYS A 500 -18.83 30.18 10.17
C CYS A 500 -17.42 30.19 10.74
N ASP A 501 -16.88 28.99 11.02
CA ASP A 501 -15.51 28.86 11.47
C ASP A 501 -14.55 29.45 10.43
N HIS A 502 -13.39 29.92 10.89
CA HIS A 502 -12.33 30.46 10.03
C HIS A 502 -11.54 29.38 9.29
N VAL A 503 -11.99 28.13 9.32
CA VAL A 503 -11.37 27.04 8.56
C VAL A 503 -11.60 27.31 7.07
N ARG A 504 -10.50 27.44 6.33
CA ARG A 504 -10.50 27.71 4.89
C ARG A 504 -10.55 26.38 4.13
N GLU A 505 -11.73 26.08 3.61
CA GLU A 505 -12.03 24.93 2.75
C GLU A 505 -12.77 25.46 1.53
N PRO A 506 -12.04 26.01 0.54
CA PRO A 506 -12.66 26.79 -0.52
C PRO A 506 -13.73 25.99 -1.26
N VAL A 507 -14.78 26.68 -1.68
CA VAL A 507 -15.86 26.11 -2.48
C VAL A 507 -16.18 27.05 -3.63
N CYS A 508 -16.54 26.48 -4.77
CA CYS A 508 -16.96 27.25 -5.94
C CYS A 508 -18.49 27.19 -6.06
N ASP A 509 -19.12 28.33 -6.22
CA ASP A 509 -20.56 28.41 -6.50
C ASP A 509 -20.88 28.22 -7.99
N THR A 510 -22.17 28.14 -8.32
CA THR A 510 -22.65 27.97 -9.71
C THR A 510 -22.38 29.16 -10.63
N ASP A 511 -22.04 30.32 -10.06
CA ASP A 511 -21.66 31.53 -10.81
C ASP A 511 -20.12 31.62 -10.98
N ASN A 512 -19.39 30.55 -10.61
CA ASN A 512 -17.93 30.50 -10.60
C ASN A 512 -17.29 31.55 -9.68
N ALA A 513 -17.96 31.90 -8.57
CA ALA A 513 -17.41 32.70 -7.51
C ALA A 513 -16.94 31.81 -6.34
N GLU A 514 -15.70 32.05 -5.91
CA GLU A 514 -15.08 31.31 -4.82
C GLU A 514 -15.53 31.85 -3.46
N HIS A 515 -15.81 30.93 -2.52
CA HIS A 515 -16.13 31.25 -1.14
C HIS A 515 -15.16 30.51 -0.19
N PRO A 516 -14.78 31.13 0.96
CA PRO A 516 -13.81 30.54 1.88
C PRO A 516 -14.17 29.15 2.41
N ASN A 517 -15.47 28.90 2.60
CA ASN A 517 -16.01 27.60 3.01
C ASN A 517 -17.50 27.49 2.69
N ILE A 518 -18.03 26.26 2.77
CA ILE A 518 -19.42 25.94 2.47
C ILE A 518 -20.43 26.74 3.33
N CYS A 519 -20.06 27.07 4.58
CA CYS A 519 -20.89 27.86 5.46
C CYS A 519 -21.06 29.29 4.93
N THR A 520 -19.97 29.95 4.53
CA THR A 520 -20.03 31.31 3.96
C THR A 520 -20.80 31.37 2.64
N LEU A 521 -20.67 30.33 1.80
CA LEU A 521 -21.44 30.18 0.56
C LEU A 521 -22.95 30.20 0.86
N TYR A 522 -23.39 29.39 1.82
CA TYR A 522 -24.80 29.32 2.17
C TYR A 522 -25.30 30.56 2.91
N GLN A 523 -24.49 31.21 3.74
CA GLN A 523 -24.85 32.50 4.36
C GLN A 523 -25.16 33.56 3.29
N ARG A 524 -24.45 33.53 2.15
CA ARG A 524 -24.66 34.41 1.00
C ARG A 524 -25.82 33.99 0.09
N GLY A 525 -26.52 32.91 0.42
CA GLY A 525 -27.63 32.39 -0.39
C GLY A 525 -27.23 31.83 -1.75
N LYS A 526 -25.93 31.51 -1.93
CA LYS A 526 -25.41 30.92 -3.16
C LYS A 526 -25.58 29.40 -3.15
N GLN A 527 -25.52 28.79 -4.33
CA GLN A 527 -25.61 27.34 -4.52
C GLN A 527 -24.22 26.76 -4.79
N LEU A 528 -23.93 25.62 -4.18
CA LEU A 528 -22.66 24.93 -4.36
C LEU A 528 -22.58 24.34 -5.78
N SER A 529 -21.51 24.65 -6.51
CA SER A 529 -21.16 23.93 -7.74
C SER A 529 -20.27 22.74 -7.40
N TYR A 530 -19.17 22.99 -6.67
CA TYR A 530 -18.25 21.94 -6.24
C TYR A 530 -17.36 22.40 -5.07
N LYS A 531 -16.74 21.44 -4.38
CA LYS A 531 -15.77 21.69 -3.30
C LYS A 531 -14.36 21.83 -3.86
N GLY A 532 -13.60 22.82 -3.40
CA GLY A 532 -12.30 23.23 -3.94
C GLY A 532 -12.36 24.64 -4.54
N SER A 533 -11.19 25.20 -4.87
CA SER A 533 -11.11 26.53 -5.47
C SER A 533 -11.63 26.58 -6.90
N CYS A 534 -12.09 27.77 -7.31
CA CYS A 534 -12.66 27.94 -8.64
C CYS A 534 -11.58 27.75 -9.74
N GLN A 535 -11.86 26.89 -10.71
CA GLN A 535 -10.94 26.53 -11.78
C GLN A 535 -11.42 27.12 -13.10
N PRO A 536 -10.56 27.78 -13.91
CA PRO A 536 -10.99 28.41 -15.17
C PRO A 536 -11.66 27.44 -16.15
N PHE A 537 -11.18 26.19 -16.22
CA PHE A 537 -11.74 25.16 -17.11
C PHE A 537 -13.08 24.59 -16.63
N CYS A 538 -13.49 24.86 -15.38
CA CYS A 538 -14.79 24.44 -14.83
C CYS A 538 -15.86 25.52 -14.94
N LYS A 539 -15.54 26.64 -15.58
CA LYS A 539 -16.51 27.68 -15.93
C LYS A 539 -17.52 27.22 -16.98
N SER A 540 -17.18 26.22 -17.81
CA SER A 540 -18.17 25.65 -18.73
C SER A 540 -19.18 24.83 -17.93
N MET A 541 -20.47 25.04 -18.21
CA MET A 541 -21.57 24.26 -17.63
C MET A 541 -21.87 23.03 -18.50
N GLU A 542 -20.82 22.42 -19.06
CA GLU A 542 -20.95 21.21 -19.86
C GLU A 542 -21.13 20.03 -18.92
N GLN A 543 -22.33 19.43 -18.95
CA GLN A 543 -22.65 18.26 -18.14
C GLN A 543 -21.74 17.10 -18.51
N VAL A 544 -21.48 16.22 -17.55
CA VAL A 544 -20.66 15.02 -17.76
C VAL A 544 -21.27 13.82 -17.04
N CYS A 545 -21.09 12.63 -17.62
CA CYS A 545 -21.46 11.38 -16.98
C CYS A 545 -20.26 10.85 -16.20
N GLY A 546 -20.45 10.64 -14.89
CA GLY A 546 -19.45 9.99 -14.05
C GLY A 546 -19.45 8.47 -14.22
N HIS A 547 -18.33 7.81 -13.93
CA HIS A 547 -18.26 6.34 -13.93
C HIS A 547 -19.20 5.67 -12.90
N ASN A 548 -19.75 6.43 -11.95
CA ASN A 548 -20.80 5.98 -11.03
C ASN A 548 -22.21 5.99 -11.64
N GLY A 549 -22.38 6.43 -12.88
CA GLY A 549 -23.67 6.55 -13.56
C GLY A 549 -24.50 7.76 -13.13
N GLU A 550 -23.89 8.78 -12.52
CA GLU A 550 -24.54 10.05 -12.18
C GLU A 550 -24.19 11.15 -13.18
N THR A 551 -25.17 12.00 -13.50
CA THR A 551 -24.94 13.21 -14.29
C THR A 551 -24.47 14.36 -13.40
N TYR A 552 -23.30 14.91 -13.72
CA TYR A 552 -22.71 16.06 -13.06
C TYR A 552 -22.85 17.33 -13.89
N THR A 553 -22.88 18.49 -13.24
CA THR A 553 -23.05 19.79 -13.93
C THR A 553 -21.80 20.21 -14.71
N ASN A 554 -20.63 19.81 -14.23
CA ASN A 554 -19.32 20.02 -14.88
C ASN A 554 -18.28 19.02 -14.33
N VAL A 555 -17.11 18.97 -14.97
CA VAL A 555 -16.00 18.08 -14.60
C VAL A 555 -15.54 18.27 -13.14
N CYS A 556 -15.43 19.52 -12.65
CA CYS A 556 -15.00 19.78 -11.27
C CYS A 556 -15.98 19.25 -10.23
N SER A 557 -17.29 19.29 -10.52
CA SER A 557 -18.30 18.73 -9.60
C SER A 557 -18.14 17.21 -9.44
N ALA A 558 -17.90 16.48 -10.53
CA ALA A 558 -17.58 15.05 -10.48
C ALA A 558 -16.30 14.78 -9.68
N TYR A 559 -15.22 15.53 -9.96
CA TYR A 559 -13.94 15.36 -9.28
C TYR A 559 -14.00 15.71 -7.78
N SER A 560 -14.82 16.70 -7.40
CA SER A 560 -15.02 17.06 -5.99
C SER A 560 -15.69 15.95 -5.19
N ASP A 561 -16.51 15.13 -5.85
CA ASP A 561 -17.13 13.91 -5.31
C ASP A 561 -16.24 12.67 -5.46
N ARG A 562 -15.00 12.84 -5.97
CA ARG A 562 -14.04 11.75 -6.24
C ARG A 562 -14.54 10.75 -7.26
N VAL A 563 -15.29 11.23 -8.26
CA VAL A 563 -15.77 10.42 -9.37
C VAL A 563 -15.08 10.85 -10.66
N ALA A 564 -14.45 9.91 -11.35
CA ALA A 564 -13.86 10.15 -12.65
C ALA A 564 -14.95 10.25 -13.74
N VAL A 565 -14.68 11.06 -14.77
CA VAL A 565 -15.60 11.28 -15.89
C VAL A 565 -15.47 10.16 -16.92
N ASP A 566 -16.59 9.58 -17.32
CA ASP A 566 -16.68 8.58 -18.39
C ASP A 566 -16.80 9.27 -19.76
N TYR A 567 -17.79 10.15 -19.91
CA TYR A 567 -18.02 10.91 -21.15
C TYR A 567 -18.72 12.25 -20.91
N TYR A 568 -18.70 13.12 -21.93
CA TYR A 568 -19.39 14.41 -21.93
C TYR A 568 -20.87 14.26 -22.27
N GLY A 569 -21.70 15.06 -21.62
CA GLY A 569 -23.16 14.99 -21.64
C GLY A 569 -23.74 14.23 -20.44
N ARG A 570 -25.07 14.20 -20.35
CA ARG A 570 -25.80 13.42 -19.34
C ARG A 570 -25.59 11.92 -19.54
N CYS A 571 -25.73 11.14 -18.47
CA CYS A 571 -25.68 9.69 -18.56
C CYS A 571 -26.85 9.13 -19.40
N GLN A 572 -26.54 8.25 -20.34
CA GLN A 572 -27.51 7.67 -21.29
C GLN A 572 -27.28 6.19 -21.60
N ASP A 573 -26.15 5.65 -21.18
CA ASP A 573 -25.70 4.31 -21.56
C ASP A 573 -24.86 3.70 -20.43
N VAL A 574 -24.73 2.37 -20.42
CA VAL A 574 -23.93 1.61 -19.44
C VAL A 574 -23.02 0.63 -20.14
N GLY A 575 -21.75 0.65 -19.79
CA GLY A 575 -20.77 -0.28 -20.37
C GLY A 575 -21.02 -1.72 -19.96
N ILE A 576 -21.00 -2.63 -20.94
CA ILE A 576 -21.02 -4.08 -20.70
C ILE A 576 -19.60 -4.60 -20.45
N LEU A 577 -19.48 -5.61 -19.59
CA LEU A 577 -18.21 -6.26 -19.31
C LEU A 577 -17.99 -7.40 -20.29
N SER A 578 -17.08 -7.22 -21.24
CA SER A 578 -16.58 -8.30 -22.09
C SER A 578 -15.06 -8.40 -21.97
N GLU A 579 -14.57 -9.55 -21.52
CA GLU A 579 -13.12 -9.84 -21.44
C GLU A 579 -12.45 -9.94 -22.82
N HIS A 580 -13.25 -9.95 -23.90
CA HIS A 580 -12.80 -10.25 -25.26
C HIS A 580 -13.10 -9.16 -26.31
N SER A 581 -13.69 -8.01 -25.96
CA SER A 581 -14.00 -6.99 -26.97
C SER A 581 -13.46 -5.60 -26.62
N PHE A 582 -12.53 -5.12 -27.46
CA PHE A 582 -12.14 -3.70 -27.58
C PHE A 582 -13.23 -2.83 -28.25
N HIS A 583 -14.42 -3.38 -28.49
CA HIS A 583 -15.59 -2.64 -28.97
C HIS A 583 -16.52 -2.33 -27.79
N SER A 584 -16.61 -1.06 -27.44
CA SER A 584 -17.59 -0.54 -26.48
C SER A 584 -19.00 -0.67 -27.05
N GLN A 585 -19.86 -1.50 -26.45
CA GLN A 585 -21.30 -1.40 -26.66
C GLN A 585 -21.86 -0.25 -25.82
N CYS A 586 -21.49 0.95 -26.24
CA CYS A 586 -22.13 2.23 -25.92
C CYS A 586 -22.15 3.04 -27.23
N ALA A 587 -22.78 2.50 -28.27
CA ALA A 587 -22.60 2.94 -29.66
C ALA A 587 -22.97 4.43 -29.90
N SER A 588 -23.81 4.97 -29.02
CA SER A 588 -24.24 6.37 -29.05
C SER A 588 -23.28 7.34 -28.35
N ILE A 589 -22.33 6.82 -27.56
CA ILE A 589 -21.44 7.61 -26.71
C ILE A 589 -20.18 8.00 -27.48
N LYS A 590 -19.88 9.31 -27.47
CA LYS A 590 -18.62 9.84 -27.98
C LYS A 590 -17.61 9.95 -26.84
N CYS A 591 -16.64 9.04 -26.83
CA CYS A 591 -15.61 9.06 -25.80
C CYS A 591 -14.65 10.25 -25.92
N PRO A 592 -14.10 10.73 -24.79
CA PRO A 592 -13.00 11.68 -24.77
C PRO A 592 -11.82 11.22 -25.64
N ALA A 593 -11.03 12.16 -26.16
CA ALA A 593 -9.90 11.83 -27.03
C ALA A 593 -8.94 10.81 -26.38
N LYS A 594 -8.40 9.90 -27.19
CA LYS A 594 -7.58 8.76 -26.72
C LYS A 594 -6.40 9.24 -25.86
N ALA A 595 -6.12 8.41 -24.85
CA ALA A 595 -4.94 8.40 -24.02
C ALA A 595 -3.64 8.78 -24.75
N LYS A 596 -2.82 9.64 -24.12
CA LYS A 596 -1.47 10.01 -24.55
C LYS A 596 -0.57 8.76 -24.77
N GLU A 597 0.41 8.86 -25.66
CA GLU A 597 1.36 7.77 -25.95
C GLU A 597 1.98 7.18 -24.66
N GLY A 598 1.99 5.85 -24.55
CA GLY A 598 2.57 5.13 -23.41
C GLY A 598 1.60 4.72 -22.30
N CYS A 599 0.30 4.94 -22.47
CA CYS A 599 -0.75 4.48 -21.56
C CYS A 599 -1.47 3.22 -22.08
N LYS A 600 -1.54 2.17 -21.26
CA LYS A 600 -2.46 1.05 -21.50
C LYS A 600 -3.83 1.41 -20.93
N ALA A 601 -4.71 1.91 -21.79
CA ALA A 601 -6.04 2.32 -21.36
C ALA A 601 -6.86 1.13 -20.85
N VAL A 602 -7.69 1.41 -19.85
CA VAL A 602 -8.55 0.44 -19.16
C VAL A 602 -9.99 0.90 -19.23
N ILE A 603 -10.93 -0.04 -19.34
CA ILE A 603 -12.37 0.22 -19.26
C ILE A 603 -12.87 -0.40 -17.95
N PRO A 604 -13.16 0.42 -16.92
CA PRO A 604 -13.70 -0.07 -15.66
C PRO A 604 -15.08 -0.73 -15.81
N PRO A 605 -15.47 -1.61 -14.89
CA PRO A 605 -16.81 -2.22 -14.88
C PRO A 605 -17.94 -1.18 -14.92
N GLY A 606 -18.81 -1.26 -15.93
CA GLY A 606 -19.94 -0.35 -16.13
C GLY A 606 -19.61 0.94 -16.90
N ALA A 607 -18.35 1.15 -17.29
CA ALA A 607 -17.90 2.32 -18.04
C ALA A 607 -18.00 2.13 -19.55
N CYS A 608 -18.34 3.20 -20.27
CA CYS A 608 -18.37 3.20 -21.73
C CYS A 608 -17.00 3.49 -22.36
N CYS A 609 -16.21 4.35 -21.72
CA CYS A 609 -15.01 4.92 -22.31
C CYS A 609 -13.73 4.43 -21.63
N PRO A 610 -12.65 4.23 -22.42
CA PRO A 610 -11.35 3.87 -21.86
C PRO A 610 -10.69 5.09 -21.21
N LEU A 611 -10.06 4.89 -20.05
CA LEU A 611 -9.25 5.93 -19.38
C LEU A 611 -7.85 5.42 -19.04
N CYS A 612 -6.95 6.36 -18.76
CA CYS A 612 -5.62 6.08 -18.20
C CYS A 612 -5.66 6.14 -16.69
N ALA A 613 -5.73 4.97 -16.05
CA ALA A 613 -5.72 4.86 -14.60
C ALA A 613 -5.19 3.49 -14.15
N GLY A 614 -4.59 3.46 -12.97
CA GLY A 614 -4.50 2.23 -12.18
C GLY A 614 -5.90 1.87 -11.66
N VAL A 615 -6.28 0.59 -11.76
CA VAL A 615 -7.61 0.12 -11.34
C VAL A 615 -7.45 -0.94 -10.27
N LEU A 616 -8.02 -0.67 -9.10
CA LEU A 616 -8.14 -1.64 -8.02
C LEU A 616 -9.62 -1.98 -7.85
N ARG A 617 -9.92 -3.29 -7.85
CA ARG A 617 -11.26 -3.82 -7.56
C ARG A 617 -11.27 -4.44 -6.18
N ILE A 618 -12.15 -3.96 -5.32
CA ILE A 618 -12.21 -4.38 -3.92
C ILE A 618 -13.55 -5.07 -3.66
N LEU A 619 -13.47 -6.34 -3.29
CA LEU A 619 -14.56 -7.08 -2.68
C LEU A 619 -14.56 -6.80 -1.17
N TYR A 620 -15.73 -6.52 -0.61
CA TYR A 620 -15.88 -6.21 0.81
C TYR A 620 -16.98 -7.05 1.44
N ASP A 621 -16.81 -7.38 2.72
CA ASP A 621 -17.77 -8.12 3.53
C ASP A 621 -18.73 -7.14 4.21
N LYS A 622 -19.98 -7.09 3.73
CA LYS A 622 -21.02 -6.20 4.24
C LYS A 622 -21.34 -6.46 5.72
N GLU A 623 -21.35 -7.72 6.16
CA GLU A 623 -21.64 -8.09 7.55
C GLU A 623 -20.55 -7.55 8.49
N LYS A 624 -19.27 -7.64 8.06
CA LYS A 624 -18.16 -7.04 8.81
C LYS A 624 -18.21 -5.52 8.84
N LEU A 625 -18.57 -4.87 7.72
CA LEU A 625 -18.74 -3.41 7.71
C LEU A 625 -19.85 -2.96 8.66
N ASP A 626 -20.98 -3.68 8.68
CA ASP A 626 -22.07 -3.41 9.63
C ASP A 626 -21.61 -3.54 11.08
N ARG A 627 -20.85 -4.60 11.40
CA ARG A 627 -20.27 -4.77 12.75
C ARG A 627 -19.29 -3.66 13.12
N PHE A 628 -18.49 -3.21 12.15
CA PHE A 628 -17.58 -2.08 12.35
C PHE A 628 -18.36 -0.79 12.64
N ALA A 629 -19.37 -0.50 11.82
CA ALA A 629 -20.26 0.66 12.00
C ALA A 629 -21.01 0.63 13.35
N GLU A 630 -21.50 -0.55 13.77
CA GLU A 630 -22.11 -0.79 15.08
C GLU A 630 -21.14 -0.44 16.23
N ALA A 631 -19.88 -0.85 16.13
CA ALA A 631 -18.84 -0.54 17.12
C ALA A 631 -18.45 0.95 17.11
N THR A 632 -18.50 1.62 15.95
CA THR A 632 -18.01 2.98 15.77
C THR A 632 -19.16 3.99 15.68
N LYS A 633 -19.83 4.21 16.81
CA LYS A 633 -20.85 5.27 16.99
C LYS A 633 -22.12 5.11 16.12
N LYS A 634 -22.35 3.96 15.47
CA LYS A 634 -23.51 3.68 14.59
C LYS A 634 -23.62 4.60 13.37
N TRP A 635 -22.50 5.01 12.77
CA TRP A 635 -22.51 5.79 11.53
C TRP A 635 -22.38 4.87 10.30
N PRO A 636 -23.14 5.12 9.22
CA PRO A 636 -22.96 4.37 7.99
C PRO A 636 -21.57 4.64 7.41
N ILE A 637 -20.97 3.60 6.80
CA ILE A 637 -19.68 3.71 6.11
C ILE A 637 -19.98 3.93 4.63
N SER A 638 -19.41 4.97 4.04
CA SER A 638 -19.61 5.32 2.64
C SER A 638 -18.41 4.96 1.74
N ILE A 639 -18.63 4.95 0.43
CA ILE A 639 -17.53 4.84 -0.56
C ILE A 639 -16.50 5.95 -0.33
N LEU A 640 -16.95 7.18 -0.08
CA LEU A 640 -16.06 8.33 0.10
C LEU A 640 -15.13 8.14 1.31
N ASP A 641 -15.61 7.54 2.41
CA ASP A 641 -14.79 7.24 3.58
C ASP A 641 -13.64 6.29 3.21
N ILE A 642 -13.92 5.25 2.41
CA ILE A 642 -12.92 4.29 1.93
C ILE A 642 -11.91 5.00 1.00
N LEU A 643 -12.39 5.78 0.04
CA LEU A 643 -11.52 6.51 -0.89
C LEU A 643 -10.60 7.49 -0.17
N GLN A 644 -11.09 8.19 0.86
CA GLN A 644 -10.28 9.09 1.67
C GLN A 644 -9.16 8.36 2.43
N LYS A 645 -9.41 7.13 2.91
CA LYS A 645 -8.37 6.31 3.53
C LYS A 645 -7.34 5.83 2.52
N ILE A 646 -7.78 5.33 1.36
CA ILE A 646 -6.86 4.87 0.30
C ILE A 646 -6.00 6.03 -0.23
N ARG A 647 -6.60 7.22 -0.37
CA ARG A 647 -5.90 8.44 -0.82
C ARG A 647 -4.68 8.81 0.03
N LEU A 648 -4.66 8.46 1.31
CA LEU A 648 -3.51 8.71 2.19
C LEU A 648 -2.29 7.87 1.82
N HIS A 649 -2.47 6.76 1.10
CA HIS A 649 -1.39 5.88 0.66
C HIS A 649 -0.77 6.30 -0.69
N ILE A 650 -1.39 7.24 -1.42
CA ILE A 650 -0.82 7.73 -2.68
C ILE A 650 0.30 8.73 -2.40
N SER A 651 1.54 8.28 -2.61
CA SER A 651 2.78 9.02 -2.33
C SER A 651 3.15 10.06 -3.41
N VAL A 652 2.48 10.03 -4.55
CA VAL A 652 2.72 10.89 -5.71
C VAL A 652 1.65 12.00 -5.75
N PRO A 653 2.01 13.30 -5.62
CA PRO A 653 1.05 14.40 -5.61
C PRO A 653 0.32 14.60 -6.95
N GLN A 654 0.95 14.25 -8.06
CA GLN A 654 0.38 14.36 -9.42
C GLN A 654 -0.76 13.38 -9.69
N CYS A 655 -0.94 12.38 -8.81
CA CYS A 655 -1.97 11.35 -8.90
C CYS A 655 -2.97 11.52 -7.76
N ASP A 656 -4.25 11.25 -8.01
CA ASP A 656 -5.26 11.23 -6.96
C ASP A 656 -6.22 10.04 -7.12
N VAL A 657 -7.00 9.79 -6.07
CA VAL A 657 -7.90 8.63 -5.96
C VAL A 657 -9.32 9.05 -6.27
N PHE A 658 -9.94 8.28 -7.16
CA PHE A 658 -11.34 8.35 -7.53
C PHE A 658 -11.97 6.97 -7.36
N GLY A 659 -13.28 6.88 -7.28
CA GLY A 659 -13.91 5.58 -7.20
C GLY A 659 -15.42 5.62 -7.10
N TYR A 660 -16.00 4.43 -7.22
CA TYR A 660 -17.44 4.23 -7.26
C TYR A 660 -17.79 2.77 -6.94
N LEU A 661 -19.08 2.48 -6.75
CA LEU A 661 -19.57 1.11 -6.60
C LEU A 661 -20.02 0.58 -7.98
N SER A 662 -19.36 -0.46 -8.48
CA SER A 662 -19.62 -1.03 -9.81
C SER A 662 -21.01 -1.64 -9.94
N VAL A 663 -21.47 -1.87 -11.17
CA VAL A 663 -22.71 -2.62 -11.47
C VAL A 663 -22.78 -3.99 -10.79
N GLU A 664 -21.63 -4.61 -10.47
CA GLU A 664 -21.50 -5.89 -9.77
C GLU A 664 -21.37 -5.75 -8.24
N SER A 665 -21.52 -4.53 -7.70
CA SER A 665 -21.36 -4.19 -6.28
C SER A 665 -19.95 -4.36 -5.72
N GLU A 666 -18.93 -4.17 -6.57
CA GLU A 666 -17.52 -4.09 -6.17
C GLU A 666 -17.12 -2.62 -6.01
N ILE A 667 -16.23 -2.31 -5.07
CA ILE A 667 -15.67 -0.96 -4.99
C ILE A 667 -14.57 -0.86 -6.04
N ILE A 668 -14.73 0.06 -6.98
CA ILE A 668 -13.74 0.37 -8.00
C ILE A 668 -12.99 1.60 -7.53
N VAL A 669 -11.67 1.47 -7.44
CA VAL A 669 -10.76 2.56 -7.11
C VAL A 669 -9.90 2.82 -8.34
N LEU A 670 -9.86 4.08 -8.75
CA LEU A 670 -9.13 4.57 -9.90
C LEU A 670 -8.04 5.53 -9.39
N VAL A 671 -6.79 5.22 -9.68
CA VAL A 671 -5.66 6.13 -9.46
C VAL A 671 -5.34 6.77 -10.79
N MET A 672 -5.60 8.07 -10.90
CA MET A 672 -5.46 8.80 -12.17
C MET A 672 -4.71 10.11 -11.97
N PRO A 673 -4.07 10.63 -13.02
CA PRO A 673 -3.35 11.88 -12.94
C PRO A 673 -4.35 13.05 -12.87
N VAL A 674 -4.04 14.06 -12.06
CA VAL A 674 -4.89 15.26 -11.89
C VAL A 674 -4.36 16.50 -12.59
N ASP A 675 -3.12 16.45 -13.10
CA ASP A 675 -2.51 17.56 -13.82
C ASP A 675 -3.14 17.77 -15.20
N ASN A 676 -3.57 19.00 -15.48
CA ASN A 676 -4.19 19.39 -16.77
C ASN A 676 -3.26 19.13 -17.98
N GLN A 677 -1.95 19.21 -17.78
CA GLN A 677 -0.93 18.83 -18.77
C GLN A 677 -0.17 17.58 -18.33
N THR A 678 -0.88 16.45 -18.27
CA THR A 678 -0.25 15.19 -17.85
C THR A 678 0.90 14.77 -18.77
N LYS A 679 2.07 14.49 -18.22
CA LYS A 679 3.22 14.00 -18.98
C LYS A 679 3.19 12.47 -19.09
N SER A 680 3.85 11.89 -20.10
CA SER A 680 3.80 10.44 -20.36
C SER A 680 4.30 9.61 -19.17
N ILE A 681 5.31 10.09 -18.43
CA ILE A 681 5.83 9.42 -17.24
C ILE A 681 4.84 9.42 -16.07
N GLN A 682 4.07 10.51 -15.89
CA GLN A 682 3.03 10.61 -14.85
C GLN A 682 1.92 9.58 -15.10
N VAL A 683 1.57 9.35 -16.37
CA VAL A 683 0.60 8.32 -16.76
C VAL A 683 1.14 6.89 -16.53
N ARG A 684 2.44 6.67 -16.71
CA ARG A 684 3.02 5.36 -16.37
C ARG A 684 2.99 5.11 -14.86
N ILE A 685 3.27 6.11 -14.05
CA ILE A 685 3.27 6.00 -12.58
C ILE A 685 1.90 5.68 -12.02
N THR A 686 0.82 6.22 -12.61
CA THR A 686 -0.55 5.89 -12.19
C THR A 686 -0.92 4.42 -12.34
N ALA A 687 -0.23 3.67 -13.20
CA ALA A 687 -0.46 2.23 -13.33
C ALA A 687 0.24 1.42 -12.21
N TYR A 688 1.24 2.00 -11.55
CA TYR A 688 2.05 1.37 -10.50
C TYR A 688 1.78 1.91 -9.08
N SER A 689 1.15 3.10 -8.98
CA SER A 689 0.68 3.73 -7.72
C SER A 689 -0.71 3.24 -7.38
#